data_AF-A0A842JBA7-F1
#
_entry.id   AF-A0A842JBA7-F1
#
_cell.length_a   1.000
_cell.length_b   1.000
_cell.length_c   1.000
_cell.angle_alpha   90.00
_cell.angle_beta   90.00
_cell.angle_gamma   90.00
#
_symmetry.space_group_name_H-M   'P 1'
#
loop_
_entity.id
_entity.type
_entity.pdbx_description
1 polymer ?
#
loop_
_entity_poly.entity_id
_entity_poly.type
_entity_poly.pdbx_seq_one_letter_code
_entity_poly.pdbx_strand_id
1 'polypeptide(L)'
;MERLLTKTRTAGRMLLALLLATSLASWTPGRAWADESSGVAALAESLAGYSDEIEAVMRQAAAEGVDSVDALNAYLRQAYNSDEGGVAPLSNEGLPPRYYLTNLGQVTSVKLQHPWGSCWAFGAVSALESSVLKARGLGGDDAVFWSGEDVKPQLSNLTNEIDLSEHTVAWFAHQPQTQESGGSQAGEGTSRPVEADGTMTNGTQLGGGYTELAEAQFTAWQGAALEADAPYTYRTDAGFFHPDAAKNDIPWWRFDRSKSEGPDPADATDARNKDWSLDDSVRMNDVVRVQGVRNLPVPVKTTLGSEGPSTYDGYDASATEAIKQALMEVGAVSIAYYSPGSHPSDINPDGSYPDAGEYFNYKEWCQYDNRTAVSSNHEVTVVGWNDSYPASNFKGTVGGSPKDENGNPLNGAWLVKNSWGSNDFFTAAGYPEDDLKWGLEDENGKHTGFFWLSYYDHTISSATAYEVAKADEAFAHNYQYDYLATRQQIPALVKVPTTKTEVANVFTAQGDELLRAVSARTFAKNATVNVKVYVLDEGEAWPGGGTLVAEQQEVFPFGGYHTIHLAEPVKLAQGQRFVVTENEPTTRANPQTGELEAAAYLPIETVLDALLPNQDLSPTKVIANEGETYITDDGEHWSTPAELEKATTEAMGGLALYHYGNAMIKAFADDDPNPAPKPVEPVPVDPSPDGDPQQPGALEPERVDFGRAEAKPLSKTGDAATPAAGAAATLALGALASAAVAAFALRRRRA
;
A
#
# COMPACT_ATOMS: atom_id res chain seq x y z
N MET A 1 -33.95 -46.02 24.14
CA MET A 1 -35.23 -45.31 24.30
C MET A 1 -35.39 -44.94 25.80
N GLU A 2 -34.49 -44.21 26.47
CA GLU A 2 -33.58 -43.10 26.09
C GLU A 2 -34.20 -42.13 25.10
N ARG A 3 -34.87 -41.12 25.68
CA ARG A 3 -35.40 -39.84 25.16
C ARG A 3 -36.78 -39.64 25.76
N LEU A 4 -36.84 -39.08 26.98
CA LEU A 4 -38.00 -38.34 27.53
C LEU A 4 -37.79 -38.00 29.02
N LEU A 5 -36.69 -37.33 29.37
CA LEU A 5 -36.48 -36.78 30.72
C LEU A 5 -35.44 -35.65 30.66
N THR A 6 -35.83 -34.46 30.19
CA THR A 6 -35.26 -33.13 30.51
C THR A 6 -35.89 -32.03 29.64
N LYS A 7 -37.19 -31.78 29.83
CA LYS A 7 -37.88 -30.54 29.38
C LYS A 7 -38.72 -30.03 30.55
N THR A 8 -38.08 -29.54 31.61
CA THR A 8 -38.77 -28.89 32.76
C THR A 8 -37.82 -28.02 33.61
N ARG A 9 -36.92 -27.24 32.99
CA ARG A 9 -36.13 -26.23 33.73
C ARG A 9 -36.00 -24.83 33.09
N THR A 10 -36.80 -24.50 32.07
CA THR A 10 -36.68 -23.22 31.34
C THR A 10 -37.97 -22.39 31.28
N ALA A 11 -38.94 -22.63 32.15
CA ALA A 11 -40.19 -21.86 32.22
C ALA A 11 -40.42 -21.11 33.55
N GLY A 12 -39.46 -21.17 34.47
CA GLY A 12 -39.60 -20.65 35.84
C GLY A 12 -38.88 -19.33 36.15
N ARG A 13 -38.21 -18.68 35.17
CA ARG A 13 -37.43 -17.44 35.41
C ARG A 13 -37.86 -16.23 34.57
N MET A 14 -38.83 -16.37 33.66
CA MET A 14 -39.35 -15.26 32.86
C MET A 14 -40.61 -14.59 33.43
N LEU A 15 -41.17 -15.06 34.54
CA LEU A 15 -42.40 -14.47 35.12
C LEU A 15 -42.19 -13.60 36.37
N LEU A 16 -40.95 -13.37 36.81
CA LEU A 16 -40.66 -12.54 37.99
C LEU A 16 -40.07 -11.16 37.65
N ALA A 17 -39.70 -10.91 36.39
CA ALA A 17 -39.22 -9.60 35.93
C ALA A 17 -40.35 -8.69 35.40
N LEU A 18 -41.53 -9.24 35.10
CA LEU A 18 -42.64 -8.50 34.49
C LEU A 18 -43.71 -7.99 35.48
N LEU A 19 -43.51 -8.17 36.80
CA LEU A 19 -44.50 -7.83 37.84
C LEU A 19 -43.97 -6.86 38.93
N LEU A 20 -42.92 -6.10 38.62
CA LEU A 20 -42.43 -5.01 39.48
C LEU A 20 -42.52 -3.62 38.83
N ALA A 21 -43.16 -3.52 37.67
CA ALA A 21 -43.56 -2.26 37.07
C ALA A 21 -45.08 -2.09 37.21
N THR A 22 -45.55 -1.67 38.40
CA THR A 22 -46.73 -0.78 38.58
C THR A 22 -47.03 -0.60 40.07
N SER A 23 -46.39 0.36 40.73
CA SER A 23 -47.07 1.27 41.66
C SER A 23 -46.12 2.34 42.16
N LEU A 24 -46.28 3.56 41.62
CA LEU A 24 -46.24 4.87 42.28
C LEU A 24 -45.73 5.92 41.28
N ALA A 25 -46.67 6.42 40.49
CA ALA A 25 -46.54 7.70 39.83
C ALA A 25 -46.64 8.81 40.88
N SER A 26 -45.69 9.74 40.89
CA SER A 26 -45.92 11.11 41.32
C SER A 26 -45.27 12.04 40.29
N TRP A 27 -46.05 13.02 39.86
CA TRP A 27 -45.81 13.92 38.73
C TRP A 27 -44.77 15.00 39.05
N THR A 28 -43.89 15.27 38.08
CA THR A 28 -43.47 16.64 37.70
C THR A 28 -43.11 16.66 36.21
N PRO A 29 -43.58 17.64 35.41
CA PRO A 29 -43.32 17.71 33.98
C PRO A 29 -41.98 18.41 33.72
N GLY A 30 -41.06 17.72 33.05
CA GLY A 30 -39.78 18.29 32.62
C GLY A 30 -39.28 17.58 31.38
N ARG A 31 -39.41 18.26 30.24
CA ARG A 31 -38.78 18.01 28.93
C ARG A 31 -38.58 16.54 28.54
N ALA A 32 -39.44 16.07 27.63
CA ALA A 32 -39.09 14.97 26.75
C ALA A 32 -37.77 15.32 26.06
N TRP A 33 -36.73 14.55 26.35
CA TRP A 33 -35.56 14.46 25.49
C TRP A 33 -36.09 13.84 24.20
N ALA A 34 -36.06 14.63 23.13
CA ALA A 34 -36.22 14.07 21.80
C ALA A 34 -35.04 13.12 21.57
N ASP A 35 -35.35 11.98 20.98
CA ASP A 35 -34.43 10.91 20.58
C ASP A 35 -33.25 11.51 19.78
N GLU A 36 -32.06 11.53 20.37
CA GLU A 36 -30.82 12.09 19.82
C GLU A 36 -30.02 11.06 19.02
N SER A 37 -30.64 9.94 18.61
CA SER A 37 -29.93 8.76 18.08
C SER A 37 -30.03 8.53 16.57
N SER A 38 -30.40 9.52 15.75
CA SER A 38 -30.83 9.22 14.37
C SER A 38 -29.73 9.07 13.31
N GLY A 39 -28.52 9.61 13.51
CA GLY A 39 -27.45 9.56 12.48
C GLY A 39 -26.75 8.18 12.41
N VAL A 40 -25.95 7.86 13.44
CA VAL A 40 -25.14 6.63 13.46
C VAL A 40 -25.96 5.34 13.34
N ALA A 41 -27.20 5.33 13.83
CA ALA A 41 -28.08 4.16 13.72
C ALA A 41 -28.49 3.89 12.26
N ALA A 42 -28.81 4.93 11.49
CA ALA A 42 -29.17 4.78 10.07
C ALA A 42 -27.98 4.31 9.23
N LEU A 43 -26.80 4.90 9.47
CA LEU A 43 -25.54 4.42 8.88
C LEU A 43 -25.26 2.96 9.25
N ALA A 44 -25.43 2.58 10.52
CA ALA A 44 -25.21 1.23 10.99
C ALA A 44 -26.17 0.20 10.37
N GLU A 45 -27.45 0.54 10.22
CA GLU A 45 -28.41 -0.30 9.51
C GLU A 45 -28.02 -0.52 8.04
N SER A 46 -27.53 0.53 7.37
CA SER A 46 -27.02 0.38 5.99
C SER A 46 -25.80 -0.54 5.93
N LEU A 47 -24.89 -0.45 6.91
CA LEU A 47 -23.70 -1.30 7.00
C LEU A 47 -24.05 -2.77 7.30
N ALA A 48 -25.03 -3.01 8.16
CA ALA A 48 -25.55 -4.35 8.45
C ALA A 48 -26.24 -5.00 7.23
N GLY A 49 -26.65 -4.23 6.23
CA GLY A 49 -27.11 -4.80 4.95
C GLY A 49 -25.96 -5.46 4.16
N TYR A 50 -24.78 -4.84 4.16
CA TYR A 50 -23.60 -5.37 3.47
C TYR A 50 -23.05 -6.65 4.12
N SER A 51 -23.26 -6.83 5.43
CA SER A 51 -22.78 -8.02 6.14
C SER A 51 -23.40 -9.32 5.63
N ASP A 52 -24.67 -9.29 5.25
CA ASP A 52 -25.36 -10.48 4.74
C ASP A 52 -24.73 -10.97 3.42
N GLU A 53 -24.33 -10.04 2.53
CA GLU A 53 -23.69 -10.36 1.26
C GLU A 53 -22.27 -10.89 1.47
N ILE A 54 -21.49 -10.23 2.33
CA ILE A 54 -20.13 -10.63 2.69
C ILE A 54 -20.11 -12.03 3.33
N GLU A 55 -21.05 -12.28 4.25
CA GLU A 55 -21.20 -13.57 4.91
C GLU A 55 -21.61 -14.67 3.90
N ALA A 56 -22.47 -14.35 2.93
CA ALA A 56 -22.86 -15.28 1.88
C ALA A 56 -21.66 -15.69 1.01
N VAL A 57 -20.84 -14.72 0.58
CA VAL A 57 -19.61 -14.98 -0.20
C VAL A 57 -18.65 -15.87 0.58
N MET A 58 -18.40 -15.55 1.86
CA MET A 58 -17.50 -16.35 2.70
C MET A 58 -18.02 -17.78 2.95
N ARG A 59 -19.33 -17.94 3.23
CA ARG A 59 -19.95 -19.26 3.42
C ARG A 59 -19.86 -20.11 2.17
N GLN A 60 -20.03 -19.50 1.00
CA GLN A 60 -19.92 -20.18 -0.27
C GLN A 60 -18.48 -20.62 -0.56
N ALA A 61 -17.51 -19.72 -0.40
CA ALA A 61 -16.09 -20.05 -0.58
C ALA A 61 -15.68 -21.24 0.30
N ALA A 62 -16.09 -21.23 1.57
CA ALA A 62 -15.86 -22.34 2.50
C ALA A 62 -16.53 -23.65 2.04
N ALA A 63 -17.71 -23.59 1.43
CA ALA A 63 -18.39 -24.78 0.89
C ALA A 63 -17.69 -25.34 -0.36
N GLU A 64 -17.05 -24.49 -1.14
CA GLU A 64 -16.32 -24.84 -2.37
C GLU A 64 -14.85 -25.20 -2.13
N GLY A 65 -14.35 -25.03 -0.90
CA GLY A 65 -12.94 -25.24 -0.56
C GLY A 65 -12.01 -24.19 -1.19
N VAL A 66 -12.57 -23.04 -1.56
CA VAL A 66 -11.85 -21.87 -2.05
C VAL A 66 -11.45 -21.01 -0.86
N ASP A 67 -10.29 -20.38 -0.94
CA ASP A 67 -9.88 -19.40 0.06
C ASP A 67 -10.92 -18.27 0.14
N SER A 68 -11.45 -18.05 1.35
CA SER A 68 -12.57 -17.12 1.56
C SER A 68 -12.19 -15.66 1.32
N VAL A 69 -10.90 -15.34 1.42
CA VAL A 69 -10.34 -14.00 1.22
C VAL A 69 -10.16 -13.71 -0.25
N ASP A 70 -9.69 -14.68 -1.02
CA ASP A 70 -9.61 -14.56 -2.47
C ASP A 70 -10.99 -14.44 -3.10
N ALA A 71 -11.97 -15.20 -2.59
CA ALA A 71 -13.36 -15.10 -3.00
C ALA A 71 -13.96 -13.73 -2.64
N LEU A 72 -13.78 -13.27 -1.40
CA LEU A 72 -14.25 -11.95 -0.96
C LEU A 72 -13.60 -10.85 -1.80
N ASN A 73 -12.27 -10.88 -1.97
CA ASN A 73 -11.55 -9.90 -2.77
C ASN A 73 -11.96 -9.92 -4.25
N ALA A 74 -12.30 -11.09 -4.81
CA ALA A 74 -12.83 -11.18 -6.18
C ALA A 74 -14.21 -10.52 -6.29
N TYR A 75 -15.10 -10.76 -5.33
CA TYR A 75 -16.40 -10.11 -5.23
C TYR A 75 -16.25 -8.58 -5.11
N LEU A 76 -15.36 -8.11 -4.24
CA LEU A 76 -15.11 -6.68 -4.02
C LEU A 76 -14.51 -5.99 -5.26
N ARG A 77 -13.53 -6.63 -5.93
CA ARG A 77 -13.01 -6.15 -7.22
C ARG A 77 -14.10 -6.06 -8.29
N GLN A 78 -15.10 -6.93 -8.25
CA GLN A 78 -16.23 -6.84 -9.18
C GLN A 78 -17.16 -5.67 -8.83
N ALA A 79 -17.52 -5.47 -7.56
CA ALA A 79 -18.34 -4.32 -7.14
C ALA A 79 -17.66 -2.98 -7.52
N TYR A 80 -16.33 -2.93 -7.46
CA TYR A 80 -15.52 -1.83 -8.00
C TYR A 80 -15.68 -1.68 -9.53
N ASN A 81 -15.67 -2.78 -10.29
CA ASN A 81 -15.74 -2.77 -11.76
C ASN A 81 -17.17 -2.66 -12.34
N SER A 82 -18.23 -3.02 -11.60
CA SER A 82 -19.61 -3.11 -12.07
C SER A 82 -20.33 -1.77 -12.13
N ASP A 83 -19.92 -0.82 -11.29
CA ASP A 83 -20.68 0.40 -11.03
C ASP A 83 -20.26 1.59 -11.90
N GLU A 84 -19.28 1.39 -12.79
CA GLU A 84 -18.68 2.46 -13.57
C GLU A 84 -18.80 2.27 -15.08
N GLY A 85 -19.39 3.27 -15.73
CA GLY A 85 -19.36 3.42 -17.18
C GLY A 85 -17.94 3.31 -17.74
N GLY A 86 -17.84 2.88 -18.99
CA GLY A 86 -16.57 2.64 -19.69
C GLY A 86 -15.56 3.79 -19.53
N VAL A 87 -14.28 3.43 -19.65
CA VAL A 87 -13.16 4.39 -19.55
C VAL A 87 -13.40 5.54 -20.54
N ALA A 88 -13.44 6.77 -20.04
CA ALA A 88 -13.42 7.94 -20.90
C ALA A 88 -12.10 7.89 -21.70
N PRO A 89 -12.12 8.07 -23.04
CA PRO A 89 -10.89 8.10 -23.82
C PRO A 89 -9.99 9.22 -23.27
N LEU A 90 -8.90 8.83 -22.63
CA LEU A 90 -7.91 9.76 -22.09
C LEU A 90 -7.09 10.28 -23.26
N SER A 91 -7.06 11.61 -23.41
CA SER A 91 -6.37 12.43 -24.43
C SER A 91 -6.33 11.89 -25.87
N ASN A 92 -6.79 12.69 -26.85
CA ASN A 92 -6.71 12.38 -28.28
C ASN A 92 -5.28 12.41 -28.88
N GLU A 93 -4.23 12.38 -28.06
CA GLU A 93 -2.86 12.33 -28.57
C GLU A 93 -2.51 10.90 -29.00
N GLY A 94 -1.98 10.76 -30.22
CA GLY A 94 -1.58 9.45 -30.73
C GLY A 94 -0.40 8.90 -29.93
N LEU A 95 -0.64 7.88 -29.10
CA LEU A 95 0.44 7.15 -28.41
C LEU A 95 1.40 6.54 -29.44
N PRO A 96 2.72 6.51 -29.17
CA PRO A 96 3.66 5.89 -30.08
C PRO A 96 3.41 4.37 -30.14
N PRO A 97 3.65 3.72 -31.30
CA PRO A 97 3.43 2.28 -31.45
C PRO A 97 4.39 1.43 -30.60
N ARG A 98 5.44 2.05 -30.06
CA ARG A 98 6.47 1.44 -29.20
C ARG A 98 7.02 2.47 -28.24
N TYR A 99 7.40 2.04 -27.06
CA TYR A 99 8.05 2.87 -26.05
C TYR A 99 8.76 1.97 -25.03
N TYR A 100 10.00 2.31 -24.68
CA TYR A 100 10.83 1.49 -23.78
C TYR A 100 11.51 2.39 -22.74
N LEU A 101 11.09 2.28 -21.48
CA LEU A 101 11.72 3.00 -20.36
C LEU A 101 13.19 2.60 -20.18
N THR A 102 13.56 1.39 -20.60
CA THR A 102 14.95 0.92 -20.58
C THR A 102 15.87 1.78 -21.46
N ASN A 103 15.39 2.22 -22.63
CA ASN A 103 16.13 3.09 -23.54
C ASN A 103 16.24 4.53 -23.01
N LEU A 104 15.41 4.89 -22.03
CA LEU A 104 15.39 6.21 -21.39
C LEU A 104 16.24 6.26 -20.12
N GLY A 105 16.86 5.14 -19.72
CA GLY A 105 17.58 5.04 -18.44
C GLY A 105 16.67 5.09 -17.22
N GLN A 106 15.37 4.78 -17.39
CA GLN A 106 14.36 4.83 -16.33
C GLN A 106 14.03 3.44 -15.76
N VAL A 107 14.93 2.46 -15.94
CA VAL A 107 14.75 1.08 -15.48
C VAL A 107 16.07 0.56 -14.93
N THR A 108 16.03 -0.03 -13.74
CA THR A 108 17.15 -0.71 -13.07
C THR A 108 17.23 -2.18 -13.49
N SER A 109 18.37 -2.82 -13.22
CA SER A 109 18.59 -4.24 -13.55
C SER A 109 17.62 -5.21 -12.84
N VAL A 110 17.42 -6.40 -13.42
CA VAL A 110 16.57 -7.45 -12.82
C VAL A 110 17.31 -8.12 -11.66
N LYS A 111 16.63 -8.16 -10.50
CA LYS A 111 17.06 -8.81 -9.27
C LYS A 111 16.43 -10.21 -9.11
N LEU A 112 16.60 -10.83 -7.94
CA LEU A 112 16.16 -12.20 -7.66
C LEU A 112 15.33 -12.27 -6.36
N GLN A 113 14.05 -12.63 -6.46
CA GLN A 113 13.18 -12.82 -5.28
C GLN A 113 13.43 -14.14 -4.55
N HIS A 114 13.89 -15.14 -5.29
CA HIS A 114 13.99 -16.52 -4.82
C HIS A 114 15.02 -16.65 -3.70
N PRO A 115 14.68 -17.20 -2.52
CA PRO A 115 13.63 -18.21 -2.33
C PRO A 115 12.33 -17.71 -1.71
N TRP A 116 12.24 -16.42 -1.34
CA TRP A 116 11.06 -15.88 -0.69
C TRP A 116 10.02 -15.46 -1.75
N GLY A 117 8.76 -15.85 -1.59
CA GLY A 117 7.64 -15.59 -2.50
C GLY A 117 7.17 -14.13 -2.51
N SER A 118 8.07 -13.19 -2.81
CA SER A 118 7.89 -11.74 -2.63
C SER A 118 7.77 -10.97 -3.95
N CYS A 119 7.33 -11.61 -5.04
CA CYS A 119 7.20 -11.00 -6.37
C CYS A 119 6.50 -9.63 -6.34
N TRP A 120 5.47 -9.49 -5.51
CA TRP A 120 4.72 -8.26 -5.29
C TRP A 120 5.59 -7.10 -4.76
N ALA A 121 6.54 -7.39 -3.86
CA ALA A 121 7.50 -6.40 -3.38
C ALA A 121 8.45 -5.97 -4.51
N PHE A 122 8.95 -6.91 -5.32
CA PHE A 122 9.81 -6.61 -6.47
C PHE A 122 9.08 -5.82 -7.57
N GLY A 123 7.83 -6.18 -7.88
CA GLY A 123 6.99 -5.49 -8.85
C GLY A 123 6.76 -4.03 -8.45
N ALA A 124 6.37 -3.82 -7.19
CA ALA A 124 6.13 -2.49 -6.61
C ALA A 124 7.40 -1.65 -6.50
N VAL A 125 8.50 -2.22 -5.96
CA VAL A 125 9.78 -1.53 -5.83
C VAL A 125 10.35 -1.14 -7.19
N SER A 126 10.31 -2.05 -8.17
CA SER A 126 10.82 -1.72 -9.50
C SER A 126 9.96 -0.68 -10.23
N ALA A 127 8.65 -0.63 -9.97
CA ALA A 127 7.79 0.46 -10.46
C ALA A 127 8.19 1.80 -9.81
N LEU A 128 8.39 1.80 -8.48
CA LEU A 128 8.80 2.97 -7.72
C LEU A 128 10.18 3.51 -8.14
N GLU A 129 11.17 2.64 -8.30
CA GLU A 129 12.51 3.01 -8.80
C GLU A 129 12.41 3.71 -10.17
N SER A 130 11.58 3.19 -11.07
CA SER A 130 11.36 3.80 -12.38
C SER A 130 10.76 5.21 -12.28
N SER A 131 9.73 5.39 -11.44
CA SER A 131 9.13 6.69 -11.18
C SER A 131 10.14 7.67 -10.58
N VAL A 132 11.02 7.23 -9.68
CA VAL A 132 12.09 8.08 -9.12
C VAL A 132 13.10 8.50 -10.18
N LEU A 133 13.56 7.57 -11.01
CA LEU A 133 14.49 7.89 -12.11
C LEU A 133 13.87 8.91 -13.06
N LYS A 134 12.58 8.76 -13.37
CA LYS A 134 11.85 9.71 -14.20
C LYS A 134 11.69 11.07 -13.55
N ALA A 135 11.29 11.13 -12.27
CA ALA A 135 11.16 12.39 -11.53
C ALA A 135 12.50 13.14 -11.41
N ARG A 136 13.63 12.42 -11.38
CA ARG A 136 14.99 12.98 -11.45
C ARG A 136 15.37 13.52 -12.84
N GLY A 137 14.49 13.38 -13.84
CA GLY A 137 14.68 13.90 -15.19
C GLY A 137 15.53 13.02 -16.10
N LEU A 138 15.78 11.75 -15.74
CA LEU A 138 16.39 10.81 -16.69
C LEU A 138 15.45 10.60 -17.88
N GLY A 139 16.00 10.40 -19.08
CA GLY A 139 15.27 10.54 -20.34
C GLY A 139 15.12 12.02 -20.73
N GLY A 140 14.55 12.86 -19.88
CA GLY A 140 14.30 14.28 -20.17
C GLY A 140 13.21 14.50 -21.23
N ASP A 141 12.69 15.73 -21.32
CA ASP A 141 11.61 16.10 -22.27
C ASP A 141 12.03 15.96 -23.74
N ASP A 142 13.35 16.02 -23.99
CA ASP A 142 14.02 15.94 -25.30
C ASP A 142 14.66 14.56 -25.58
N ALA A 143 14.52 13.53 -24.71
CA ALA A 143 14.92 12.18 -25.09
C ALA A 143 14.17 11.81 -26.35
N VAL A 144 14.92 11.70 -27.44
CA VAL A 144 14.39 11.36 -28.75
C VAL A 144 13.50 10.13 -28.60
N PHE A 145 12.19 10.33 -28.75
CA PHE A 145 11.21 9.26 -28.79
C PHE A 145 11.60 8.32 -29.93
N TRP A 146 12.21 7.19 -29.59
CA TRP A 146 12.60 6.18 -30.56
C TRP A 146 11.37 5.33 -30.91
N SER A 147 10.39 5.93 -31.59
CA SER A 147 9.17 5.27 -32.10
C SER A 147 9.37 4.68 -33.50
N GLY A 148 10.61 4.58 -33.96
CA GLY A 148 10.96 3.97 -35.24
C GLY A 148 10.66 2.47 -35.26
N GLU A 149 10.36 1.93 -36.45
CA GLU A 149 9.97 0.51 -36.62
C GLU A 149 11.08 -0.47 -36.17
N ASP A 150 12.34 -0.06 -36.22
CA ASP A 150 13.52 -0.89 -35.92
C ASP A 150 14.05 -0.77 -34.47
N VAL A 151 13.38 0.01 -33.62
CA VAL A 151 13.85 0.27 -32.26
C VAL A 151 13.64 -0.97 -31.40
N LYS A 152 14.71 -1.44 -30.77
CA LYS A 152 14.72 -2.55 -29.83
C LYS A 152 14.92 -2.03 -28.40
N PRO A 153 14.39 -2.73 -27.39
CA PRO A 153 14.68 -2.40 -26.01
C PRO A 153 16.16 -2.66 -25.69
N GLN A 154 16.76 -1.74 -24.96
CA GLN A 154 18.03 -1.95 -24.27
C GLN A 154 17.76 -2.90 -23.09
N LEU A 155 18.48 -4.02 -23.02
CA LEU A 155 18.26 -5.04 -21.98
C LEU A 155 19.47 -5.23 -21.06
N SER A 156 20.59 -4.57 -21.33
CA SER A 156 21.80 -4.60 -20.52
C SER A 156 22.42 -3.21 -20.38
N ASN A 157 23.41 -3.08 -19.49
CA ASN A 157 23.99 -1.79 -19.09
C ASN A 157 22.91 -0.81 -18.59
N LEU A 158 21.93 -1.34 -17.86
CA LEU A 158 20.88 -0.55 -17.21
C LEU A 158 21.46 0.23 -16.02
N THR A 159 20.77 1.27 -15.59
CA THR A 159 21.23 2.12 -14.48
C THR A 159 21.11 1.40 -13.13
N ASN A 160 21.99 1.75 -12.20
CA ASN A 160 21.91 1.37 -10.78
C ASN A 160 21.94 2.64 -9.89
N GLU A 161 21.42 3.76 -10.40
CA GLU A 161 21.38 5.05 -9.66
C GLU A 161 20.44 5.03 -8.44
N ILE A 162 19.54 4.07 -8.40
CA ILE A 162 18.69 3.78 -7.24
C ILE A 162 18.55 2.26 -7.14
N ASP A 163 18.60 1.76 -5.91
CA ASP A 163 18.48 0.35 -5.57
C ASP A 163 17.75 0.27 -4.22
N LEU A 164 16.43 0.11 -4.29
CA LEU A 164 15.55 0.06 -3.12
C LEU A 164 15.41 -1.38 -2.63
N SER A 165 15.20 -1.54 -1.33
CA SER A 165 15.08 -2.83 -0.68
C SER A 165 13.69 -3.42 -0.86
N GLU A 166 13.59 -4.54 -1.57
CA GLU A 166 12.39 -5.37 -1.55
C GLU A 166 12.17 -6.04 -0.18
N HIS A 167 13.23 -6.18 0.61
CA HIS A 167 13.18 -6.81 1.93
C HIS A 167 12.35 -5.96 2.89
N THR A 168 12.50 -4.63 2.88
CA THR A 168 11.69 -3.75 3.74
C THR A 168 10.22 -3.85 3.43
N VAL A 169 9.84 -3.79 2.14
CA VAL A 169 8.43 -3.92 1.72
C VAL A 169 7.86 -5.27 2.14
N ALA A 170 8.58 -6.36 1.86
CA ALA A 170 8.13 -7.72 2.15
C ALA A 170 8.04 -8.02 3.64
N TRP A 171 8.99 -7.53 4.44
CA TRP A 171 9.04 -7.78 5.87
C TRP A 171 8.00 -6.97 6.63
N PHE A 172 7.90 -5.65 6.38
CA PHE A 172 7.07 -4.75 7.16
C PHE A 172 5.57 -4.81 6.81
N ALA A 173 5.20 -5.32 5.63
CA ALA A 173 3.80 -5.62 5.29
C ALA A 173 3.12 -6.59 6.27
N HIS A 174 3.90 -7.44 6.93
CA HIS A 174 3.41 -8.41 7.90
C HIS A 174 3.92 -8.12 9.32
N GLN A 175 4.28 -6.86 9.60
CA GLN A 175 4.66 -6.40 10.92
C GLN A 175 3.79 -5.21 11.34
N PRO A 176 2.97 -5.36 12.39
CA PRO A 176 2.23 -4.26 12.96
C PRO A 176 3.15 -3.07 13.30
N GLN A 177 2.58 -1.89 13.27
CA GLN A 177 3.26 -0.65 13.63
C GLN A 177 3.77 -0.72 15.07
N THR A 178 4.96 -0.20 15.30
CA THR A 178 5.52 -0.04 16.64
C THR A 178 5.16 1.34 17.20
N GLN A 179 5.55 1.60 18.44
CA GLN A 179 5.46 2.96 19.00
C GLN A 179 6.33 3.97 18.22
N GLU A 180 7.43 3.49 17.62
CA GLU A 180 8.35 4.30 16.84
C GLU A 180 7.80 4.58 15.43
N SER A 181 7.14 3.60 14.81
CA SER A 181 6.63 3.77 13.45
C SER A 181 5.21 4.32 13.37
N GLY A 182 4.32 3.96 14.29
CA GLY A 182 2.89 4.31 14.24
C GLY A 182 2.42 5.27 15.33
N GLY A 183 3.26 5.60 16.33
CA GLY A 183 2.86 6.51 17.40
C GLY A 183 1.65 6.00 18.20
N SER A 184 0.53 6.73 18.14
CA SER A 184 -0.74 6.32 18.77
C SER A 184 -1.33 5.06 18.14
N GLN A 185 -0.90 4.69 16.93
CA GLN A 185 -1.36 3.49 16.21
C GLN A 185 -0.45 2.27 16.42
N ALA A 186 0.34 2.25 17.49
CA ALA A 186 1.14 1.09 17.84
C ALA A 186 0.26 -0.17 17.96
N GLY A 187 0.61 -1.21 17.19
CA GLY A 187 -0.12 -2.48 17.09
C GLY A 187 -1.16 -2.54 15.98
N GLU A 188 -1.39 -1.46 15.23
CA GLU A 188 -2.14 -1.47 13.97
C GLU A 188 -1.35 -2.21 12.88
N GLY A 189 -2.03 -2.92 12.00
CA GLY A 189 -1.39 -3.64 10.90
C GLY A 189 -1.74 -5.12 10.85
N THR A 190 -1.12 -5.79 9.88
CA THR A 190 -1.23 -7.22 9.70
C THR A 190 -0.04 -7.92 10.33
N SER A 191 -0.32 -8.92 11.17
CA SER A 191 0.67 -9.76 11.83
C SER A 191 0.94 -11.01 11.02
N ARG A 192 2.20 -11.48 11.02
CA ARG A 192 2.61 -12.69 10.29
C ARG A 192 1.74 -13.91 10.61
N PRO A 193 1.58 -14.83 9.65
CA PRO A 193 1.02 -16.15 9.93
C PRO A 193 1.81 -16.84 11.06
N VAL A 194 1.08 -17.43 11.99
CA VAL A 194 1.63 -18.33 13.02
C VAL A 194 1.14 -19.75 12.74
N GLU A 195 1.92 -20.74 13.14
CA GLU A 195 1.49 -22.14 13.11
C GLU A 195 0.24 -22.33 13.98
N ALA A 196 -0.46 -23.45 13.80
CA ALA A 196 -1.70 -23.75 14.56
C ALA A 196 -1.50 -23.79 16.09
N ASP A 197 -0.27 -23.94 16.57
CA ASP A 197 0.11 -23.86 18.00
C ASP A 197 0.52 -22.45 18.47
N GLY A 198 0.44 -21.46 17.58
CA GLY A 198 0.80 -20.06 17.81
C GLY A 198 2.29 -19.75 17.67
N THR A 199 3.12 -20.71 17.21
CA THR A 199 4.55 -20.48 17.04
C THR A 199 4.85 -19.78 15.71
N MET A 200 5.76 -18.80 15.76
CA MET A 200 6.41 -18.29 14.54
C MET A 200 7.64 -19.16 14.27
N THR A 201 7.71 -19.75 13.07
CA THR A 201 8.91 -20.46 12.63
C THR A 201 9.67 -19.61 11.62
N ASN A 202 10.95 -19.90 11.41
CA ASN A 202 11.69 -19.18 10.38
C ASN A 202 11.09 -19.39 8.99
N GLY A 203 10.45 -20.54 8.76
CA GLY A 203 9.77 -20.87 7.52
C GLY A 203 8.48 -20.08 7.25
N THR A 204 7.90 -19.40 8.25
CA THR A 204 6.68 -18.57 8.12
C THR A 204 6.96 -17.07 8.21
N GLN A 205 8.23 -16.66 8.08
CA GLN A 205 8.65 -15.25 8.19
C GLN A 205 8.13 -14.35 7.05
N LEU A 206 7.71 -14.92 5.93
CA LEU A 206 7.09 -14.22 4.80
C LEU A 206 5.66 -14.73 4.59
N GLY A 207 4.68 -13.80 4.59
CA GLY A 207 3.36 -14.04 4.02
C GLY A 207 3.31 -13.63 2.55
N GLY A 208 2.43 -14.25 1.75
CA GLY A 208 2.10 -13.74 0.42
C GLY A 208 1.64 -12.28 0.47
N GLY A 209 1.63 -11.58 -0.67
CA GLY A 209 1.23 -10.18 -0.71
C GLY A 209 0.72 -9.73 -2.08
N TYR A 210 0.44 -8.44 -2.18
CA TYR A 210 -0.25 -7.79 -3.30
C TYR A 210 0.12 -6.30 -3.35
N THR A 211 -0.16 -5.62 -4.45
CA THR A 211 0.22 -4.20 -4.68
C THR A 211 -0.25 -3.26 -3.58
N GLU A 212 -1.43 -3.49 -3.00
CA GLU A 212 -2.00 -2.60 -1.97
C GLU A 212 -1.21 -2.63 -0.65
N LEU A 213 -0.47 -3.71 -0.37
CA LEU A 213 0.46 -3.79 0.78
C LEU A 213 1.67 -2.88 0.61
N ALA A 214 2.18 -2.78 -0.62
CA ALA A 214 3.25 -1.85 -0.94
C ALA A 214 2.74 -0.41 -0.96
N GLU A 215 1.54 -0.18 -1.50
CA GLU A 215 0.86 1.13 -1.47
C GLU A 215 0.75 1.68 -0.03
N ALA A 216 0.21 0.89 0.91
CA ALA A 216 0.03 1.33 2.30
C ALA A 216 1.35 1.77 2.97
N GLN A 217 2.43 1.03 2.71
CA GLN A 217 3.75 1.39 3.23
C GLN A 217 4.28 2.65 2.54
N PHE A 218 4.25 2.71 1.22
CA PHE A 218 4.82 3.83 0.47
C PHE A 218 4.10 5.16 0.75
N THR A 219 2.77 5.16 0.84
CA THR A 219 1.99 6.37 1.16
C THR A 219 2.13 6.79 2.62
N ALA A 220 2.52 5.85 3.51
CA ALA A 220 2.95 6.16 4.88
C ALA A 220 4.41 6.63 4.98
N TRP A 221 5.13 6.78 3.85
CA TRP A 221 6.57 7.03 3.77
C TRP A 221 7.41 5.98 4.51
N GLN A 222 6.98 4.73 4.40
CA GLN A 222 7.63 3.53 4.91
C GLN A 222 8.08 2.62 3.76
N GLY A 223 9.00 1.69 4.08
CA GLY A 223 9.27 0.53 3.23
C GLY A 223 10.16 0.79 2.00
N ALA A 224 10.59 2.03 1.75
CA ALA A 224 11.42 2.40 0.61
C ALA A 224 12.92 2.58 0.94
N ALA A 225 13.48 1.75 1.83
CA ALA A 225 14.90 1.88 2.20
C ALA A 225 15.81 1.49 1.03
N LEU A 226 17.09 1.85 1.09
CA LEU A 226 18.06 1.35 0.12
C LEU A 226 18.38 -0.13 0.40
N GLU A 227 18.62 -0.89 -0.68
CA GLU A 227 19.08 -2.29 -0.60
C GLU A 227 20.38 -2.42 0.22
N ALA A 228 21.24 -1.40 0.22
CA ALA A 228 22.45 -1.38 1.03
C ALA A 228 22.19 -1.33 2.55
N ASP A 229 21.05 -0.76 2.97
CA ASP A 229 20.68 -0.61 4.38
C ASP A 229 19.88 -1.82 4.90
N ALA A 230 19.12 -2.46 4.01
CA ALA A 230 18.31 -3.63 4.30
C ALA A 230 18.39 -4.64 3.14
N PRO A 231 19.53 -5.33 2.96
CA PRO A 231 19.74 -6.20 1.83
C PRO A 231 18.78 -7.39 1.84
N TYR A 232 18.37 -7.83 0.66
CA TYR A 232 17.49 -8.96 0.43
C TYR A 232 18.21 -10.29 0.69
N THR A 233 18.47 -10.56 1.97
CA THR A 233 19.17 -11.73 2.47
C THR A 233 18.87 -11.95 3.96
N TYR A 234 19.28 -13.09 4.51
CA TYR A 234 19.08 -13.41 5.92
C TYR A 234 20.20 -12.88 6.82
N ARG A 235 19.92 -12.76 8.12
CA ARG A 235 20.84 -12.35 9.18
C ARG A 235 21.65 -13.51 9.73
N THR A 236 22.87 -13.18 10.13
CA THR A 236 23.79 -14.02 10.90
C THR A 236 24.27 -13.24 12.12
N ASP A 237 25.00 -13.91 13.02
CA ASP A 237 25.66 -13.25 14.16
C ASP A 237 26.62 -12.12 13.74
N ALA A 238 27.07 -12.10 12.47
CA ALA A 238 27.96 -11.09 11.91
C ALA A 238 27.23 -9.97 11.13
N GLY A 239 25.89 -9.94 11.13
CA GLY A 239 25.06 -9.06 10.31
C GLY A 239 24.44 -9.78 9.12
N PHE A 240 24.06 -9.05 8.07
CA PHE A 240 23.48 -9.62 6.86
C PHE A 240 24.45 -10.56 6.14
N PHE A 241 23.92 -11.68 5.65
CA PHE A 241 24.70 -12.67 4.92
C PHE A 241 25.03 -12.19 3.50
N HIS A 242 26.30 -11.94 3.24
CA HIS A 242 26.79 -11.68 1.89
C HIS A 242 27.61 -12.88 1.41
N PRO A 243 27.14 -13.62 0.40
CA PRO A 243 27.82 -14.83 -0.04
C PRO A 243 29.14 -14.49 -0.75
N ASP A 244 30.23 -15.16 -0.37
CA ASP A 244 31.55 -14.97 -0.95
C ASP A 244 31.96 -16.19 -1.80
N ALA A 245 31.92 -16.01 -3.12
CA ALA A 245 32.30 -17.06 -4.07
C ALA A 245 33.76 -17.52 -3.88
N ALA A 246 34.68 -16.66 -3.43
CA ALA A 246 36.07 -17.03 -3.18
C ALA A 246 36.22 -17.95 -1.95
N LYS A 247 35.23 -17.95 -1.06
CA LYS A 247 35.15 -18.86 0.09
C LYS A 247 34.36 -20.14 -0.20
N ASN A 248 33.81 -20.30 -1.40
CA ASN A 248 32.84 -21.34 -1.75
C ASN A 248 31.58 -21.29 -0.88
N ASP A 249 31.16 -20.10 -0.45
CA ASP A 249 29.88 -19.97 0.24
C ASP A 249 28.74 -20.36 -0.68
N ILE A 250 27.77 -21.10 -0.13
CA ILE A 250 26.52 -21.40 -0.83
C ILE A 250 25.65 -20.13 -0.73
N PRO A 251 25.35 -19.47 -1.84
CA PRO A 251 24.52 -18.27 -1.81
C PRO A 251 23.09 -18.59 -1.37
N TRP A 252 22.42 -17.59 -0.79
CA TRP A 252 21.10 -17.75 -0.17
C TRP A 252 20.01 -18.17 -1.17
N TRP A 253 20.21 -17.91 -2.47
CA TRP A 253 19.32 -18.32 -3.55
C TRP A 253 19.56 -19.76 -4.06
N ARG A 254 20.47 -20.53 -3.46
CA ARG A 254 20.67 -21.95 -3.78
C ARG A 254 20.04 -22.83 -2.72
N PHE A 255 18.82 -23.33 -2.97
CA PHE A 255 18.20 -24.40 -2.19
C PHE A 255 17.78 -25.59 -3.06
N ASP A 256 17.42 -26.72 -2.45
CA ASP A 256 16.90 -27.89 -3.16
C ASP A 256 15.58 -27.57 -3.86
N ARG A 257 15.69 -27.34 -5.17
CA ARG A 257 14.59 -26.91 -6.02
C ARG A 257 13.47 -27.95 -6.16
N SER A 258 13.70 -29.20 -5.73
CA SER A 258 12.66 -30.23 -5.62
C SER A 258 11.72 -30.04 -4.43
N LYS A 259 12.04 -29.10 -3.52
CA LYS A 259 11.29 -28.77 -2.30
C LYS A 259 10.74 -27.33 -2.37
N SER A 260 10.04 -27.01 -3.45
CA SER A 260 9.55 -25.66 -3.73
C SER A 260 8.33 -25.25 -2.89
N GLU A 261 7.51 -26.21 -2.45
CA GLU A 261 6.21 -25.93 -1.79
C GLU A 261 6.35 -25.34 -0.38
N GLY A 262 7.51 -25.49 0.27
CA GLY A 262 7.78 -24.90 1.58
C GLY A 262 9.19 -25.22 2.08
N PRO A 263 9.67 -24.50 3.12
CA PRO A 263 10.95 -24.80 3.73
C PRO A 263 10.90 -26.17 4.42
N ASP A 264 11.89 -27.02 4.17
CA ASP A 264 12.11 -28.24 4.95
C ASP A 264 12.86 -27.85 6.23
N PRO A 265 12.26 -27.92 7.43
CA PRO A 265 12.94 -27.48 8.66
C PRO A 265 14.22 -28.26 8.98
N ALA A 266 14.41 -29.45 8.38
CA ALA A 266 15.64 -30.23 8.52
C ALA A 266 16.76 -29.75 7.57
N ASP A 267 16.44 -28.96 6.56
CA ASP A 267 17.40 -28.41 5.61
C ASP A 267 18.03 -27.11 6.15
N ALA A 268 19.19 -27.25 6.79
CA ALA A 268 19.95 -26.12 7.30
C ALA A 268 20.55 -25.21 6.21
N THR A 269 20.50 -25.63 4.93
CA THR A 269 20.98 -24.84 3.79
C THR A 269 19.88 -24.00 3.15
N ASP A 270 18.61 -24.30 3.43
CA ASP A 270 17.48 -23.51 2.97
C ASP A 270 17.47 -22.14 3.68
N ALA A 271 17.68 -21.07 2.92
CA ALA A 271 17.71 -19.71 3.44
C ALA A 271 16.37 -19.29 4.06
N ARG A 272 15.25 -19.92 3.66
CA ARG A 272 13.93 -19.70 4.27
C ARG A 272 13.86 -20.17 5.72
N ASN A 273 14.79 -21.01 6.18
CA ASN A 273 14.89 -21.42 7.58
C ASN A 273 15.77 -20.48 8.43
N LYS A 274 16.31 -19.41 7.86
CA LYS A 274 17.20 -18.46 8.56
C LYS A 274 16.42 -17.28 9.13
N ASP A 275 17.07 -16.48 9.97
CA ASP A 275 16.49 -15.24 10.47
C ASP A 275 16.48 -14.19 9.35
N TRP A 276 15.32 -13.86 8.83
CA TRP A 276 15.09 -12.87 7.77
C TRP A 276 14.42 -11.61 8.34
N SER A 277 14.63 -11.32 9.63
CA SER A 277 14.05 -10.15 10.28
C SER A 277 14.74 -8.84 9.92
N LEU A 278 13.99 -7.74 9.96
CA LEU A 278 14.52 -6.38 9.94
C LEU A 278 14.20 -5.65 11.24
N ASP A 279 15.14 -4.81 11.66
CA ASP A 279 14.95 -3.89 12.78
C ASP A 279 14.07 -2.71 12.33
N ASP A 280 13.20 -2.20 13.20
CA ASP A 280 12.22 -1.16 12.83
C ASP A 280 12.86 0.16 12.36
N SER A 281 14.14 0.38 12.68
CA SER A 281 14.92 1.55 12.27
C SER A 281 15.10 1.71 10.76
N VAL A 282 14.90 0.64 9.96
CA VAL A 282 14.94 0.72 8.49
C VAL A 282 13.55 0.85 7.86
N ARG A 283 12.48 0.85 8.66
CA ARG A 283 11.10 0.99 8.17
C ARG A 283 10.85 2.39 7.59
N MET A 284 11.25 3.41 8.34
CA MET A 284 11.13 4.82 7.97
C MET A 284 12.44 5.30 7.33
N ASN A 285 12.35 6.01 6.21
CA ASN A 285 13.51 6.63 5.58
C ASN A 285 13.08 7.80 4.68
N ASP A 286 14.03 8.66 4.34
CA ASP A 286 13.81 9.84 3.48
C ASP A 286 14.28 9.62 2.03
N VAL A 287 14.44 8.36 1.59
CA VAL A 287 14.98 8.05 0.26
C VAL A 287 13.96 8.39 -0.82
N VAL A 288 12.70 8.00 -0.61
CA VAL A 288 11.59 8.23 -1.52
C VAL A 288 10.32 8.57 -0.75
N ARG A 289 9.65 9.65 -1.17
CA ARG A 289 8.34 10.05 -0.65
C ARG A 289 7.30 9.93 -1.77
N VAL A 290 6.47 8.88 -1.68
CA VAL A 290 5.34 8.70 -2.60
C VAL A 290 4.26 9.73 -2.27
N GLN A 291 3.71 10.35 -3.32
CA GLN A 291 2.65 11.36 -3.24
C GLN A 291 1.36 10.90 -3.91
N GLY A 292 1.39 9.86 -4.72
CA GLY A 292 0.21 9.35 -5.39
C GLY A 292 0.37 7.90 -5.78
N VAL A 293 -0.73 7.20 -5.91
CA VAL A 293 -0.81 5.84 -6.46
C VAL A 293 -2.01 5.77 -7.38
N ARG A 294 -1.79 5.41 -8.64
CA ARG A 294 -2.85 5.19 -9.62
C ARG A 294 -3.20 3.71 -9.68
N ASN A 295 -4.43 3.37 -9.33
CA ASN A 295 -5.02 2.06 -9.58
C ASN A 295 -5.65 2.08 -10.97
N LEU A 296 -4.92 1.53 -11.93
CA LEU A 296 -5.25 1.59 -13.34
C LEU A 296 -6.24 0.49 -13.74
N PRO A 297 -7.13 0.75 -14.71
CA PRO A 297 -7.91 -0.31 -15.31
C PRO A 297 -6.99 -1.34 -16.00
N VAL A 298 -7.44 -2.59 -16.04
CA VAL A 298 -6.68 -3.70 -16.65
C VAL A 298 -7.30 -4.15 -17.98
N PRO A 299 -6.50 -4.69 -18.93
CA PRO A 299 -6.99 -5.07 -20.26
C PRO A 299 -8.01 -6.22 -20.29
N VAL A 300 -8.26 -6.84 -19.14
CA VAL A 300 -9.10 -8.04 -18.98
C VAL A 300 -10.47 -7.62 -18.47
N LYS A 301 -11.53 -7.90 -19.25
CA LYS A 301 -12.92 -7.82 -18.80
C LYS A 301 -13.35 -9.18 -18.28
N THR A 302 -14.01 -9.19 -17.13
CA THR A 302 -14.50 -10.42 -16.52
C THR A 302 -15.91 -10.30 -15.99
N THR A 303 -16.68 -11.39 -16.06
CA THR A 303 -17.93 -11.57 -15.32
C THR A 303 -17.66 -12.50 -14.15
N LEU A 304 -18.22 -12.19 -12.99
CA LEU A 304 -18.19 -13.13 -11.87
C LEU A 304 -19.07 -14.34 -12.18
N GLY A 305 -18.50 -15.53 -12.09
CA GLY A 305 -19.29 -16.75 -12.13
C GLY A 305 -20.22 -16.81 -10.92
N SER A 306 -21.45 -17.30 -11.09
CA SER A 306 -22.40 -17.43 -9.97
C SER A 306 -21.93 -18.37 -8.85
N GLU A 307 -20.92 -19.21 -9.13
CA GLU A 307 -20.39 -20.27 -8.26
C GLU A 307 -18.89 -20.56 -8.50
N GLY A 308 -18.05 -19.53 -8.77
CA GLY A 308 -16.62 -19.77 -9.06
C GLY A 308 -15.77 -18.56 -9.48
N PRO A 309 -14.51 -18.77 -9.91
CA PRO A 309 -13.59 -17.69 -10.29
C PRO A 309 -14.15 -16.85 -11.44
N SER A 310 -13.74 -15.59 -11.52
CA SER A 310 -14.13 -14.68 -12.59
C SER A 310 -13.84 -15.29 -13.97
N THR A 311 -14.79 -15.17 -14.89
CA THR A 311 -14.64 -15.66 -16.25
C THR A 311 -14.23 -14.53 -17.18
N TYR A 312 -13.31 -14.80 -18.10
CA TYR A 312 -12.94 -13.85 -19.15
C TYR A 312 -14.10 -13.58 -20.10
N ASP A 313 -14.39 -12.30 -20.33
CA ASP A 313 -15.48 -11.83 -21.18
C ASP A 313 -15.02 -10.99 -22.37
N GLY A 314 -13.77 -10.52 -22.35
CA GLY A 314 -13.24 -9.74 -23.45
C GLY A 314 -12.08 -8.85 -23.09
N TYR A 315 -11.57 -8.17 -24.11
CA TYR A 315 -10.43 -7.27 -24.02
C TYR A 315 -10.89 -5.82 -23.88
N ASP A 316 -10.19 -5.05 -23.04
CA ASP A 316 -10.35 -3.61 -22.90
C ASP A 316 -9.15 -2.84 -23.49
N ALA A 317 -9.34 -2.29 -24.69
CA ALA A 317 -8.32 -1.47 -25.34
C ALA A 317 -8.04 -0.16 -24.58
N SER A 318 -9.05 0.43 -23.95
CA SER A 318 -8.91 1.70 -23.23
C SER A 318 -8.07 1.53 -21.95
N ALA A 319 -8.14 0.36 -21.31
CA ALA A 319 -7.27 0.01 -20.20
C ALA A 319 -5.81 -0.15 -20.63
N THR A 320 -5.58 -0.76 -21.79
CA THR A 320 -4.24 -0.82 -22.40
C THR A 320 -3.68 0.57 -22.69
N GLU A 321 -4.50 1.49 -23.20
CA GLU A 321 -4.10 2.89 -23.41
C GLU A 321 -3.78 3.60 -22.08
N ALA A 322 -4.57 3.39 -21.03
CA ALA A 322 -4.31 3.98 -19.71
C ALA A 322 -2.96 3.51 -19.11
N ILE A 323 -2.62 2.21 -19.25
CA ILE A 323 -1.31 1.69 -18.82
C ILE A 323 -0.17 2.33 -19.62
N LYS A 324 -0.33 2.49 -20.95
CA LYS A 324 0.67 3.18 -21.79
C LYS A 324 0.87 4.64 -21.37
N GLN A 325 -0.21 5.35 -21.06
CA GLN A 325 -0.15 6.72 -20.57
C GLN A 325 0.57 6.80 -19.22
N ALA A 326 0.27 5.89 -18.28
CA ALA A 326 0.98 5.83 -17.00
C ALA A 326 2.49 5.60 -17.20
N LEU A 327 2.92 4.75 -18.15
CA LEU A 327 4.32 4.60 -18.52
C LEU A 327 4.96 5.92 -19.00
N MET A 328 4.21 6.69 -19.80
CA MET A 328 4.65 7.97 -20.36
C MET A 328 4.59 9.14 -19.40
N GLU A 329 3.73 9.10 -18.38
CA GLU A 329 3.55 10.19 -17.40
C GLU A 329 4.31 9.92 -16.11
N VAL A 330 4.15 8.73 -15.53
CA VAL A 330 4.61 8.41 -14.17
C VAL A 330 5.91 7.60 -14.17
N GLY A 331 5.97 6.54 -14.97
CA GLY A 331 7.07 5.57 -14.90
C GLY A 331 6.55 4.14 -15.07
N ALA A 332 7.38 3.15 -14.76
CA ALA A 332 6.98 1.75 -14.89
C ALA A 332 5.74 1.39 -14.06
N VAL A 333 4.96 0.41 -14.53
CA VAL A 333 3.67 0.01 -13.93
C VAL A 333 3.79 -1.42 -13.41
N SER A 334 3.47 -1.65 -12.14
CA SER A 334 3.36 -3.02 -11.61
C SER A 334 2.06 -3.67 -12.08
N ILE A 335 2.10 -4.94 -12.47
CA ILE A 335 0.92 -5.74 -12.83
C ILE A 335 1.04 -7.14 -12.22
N ALA A 336 -0.09 -7.72 -11.84
CA ALA A 336 -0.19 -9.13 -11.54
C ALA A 336 -0.68 -9.91 -12.76
N TYR A 337 -0.25 -11.16 -12.90
CA TYR A 337 -0.73 -12.09 -13.92
C TYR A 337 -0.57 -13.54 -13.42
N TYR A 338 -1.05 -14.51 -14.18
CA TYR A 338 -0.76 -15.90 -13.90
C TYR A 338 0.49 -16.37 -14.63
N SER A 339 1.53 -16.70 -13.90
CA SER A 339 2.63 -17.49 -14.42
C SER A 339 2.37 -18.98 -14.19
N PRO A 340 2.33 -19.83 -15.25
CA PRO A 340 2.22 -21.29 -15.08
C PRO A 340 3.43 -21.93 -14.40
N GLY A 341 4.53 -21.20 -14.21
CA GLY A 341 5.67 -21.67 -13.46
C GLY A 341 6.62 -20.55 -13.06
N SER A 342 7.12 -20.65 -11.83
CA SER A 342 8.40 -20.12 -11.34
C SER A 342 9.33 -21.31 -11.02
N HIS A 343 9.12 -22.44 -11.71
CA HIS A 343 9.49 -23.74 -11.21
C HIS A 343 10.79 -24.26 -11.87
N PRO A 344 11.84 -24.52 -11.08
CA PRO A 344 13.08 -25.08 -11.61
C PRO A 344 12.97 -26.48 -12.23
N SER A 345 11.83 -27.13 -12.07
CA SER A 345 11.47 -28.37 -12.76
C SER A 345 11.18 -28.17 -14.26
N ASP A 346 10.99 -26.92 -14.69
CA ASP A 346 10.78 -26.56 -16.10
C ASP A 346 12.10 -26.46 -16.87
N ILE A 347 13.22 -26.75 -16.22
CA ILE A 347 14.54 -26.80 -16.82
C ILE A 347 14.85 -28.26 -17.19
N ASN A 348 15.24 -28.47 -18.45
CA ASN A 348 15.74 -29.74 -18.94
C ASN A 348 16.97 -30.20 -18.11
N PRO A 349 17.28 -31.51 -18.05
CA PRO A 349 18.43 -32.01 -17.31
C PRO A 349 19.80 -31.42 -17.71
N ASP A 350 19.88 -30.78 -18.88
CA ASP A 350 21.07 -30.10 -19.39
C ASP A 350 21.14 -28.61 -19.02
N GLY A 351 20.19 -28.09 -18.24
CA GLY A 351 20.14 -26.70 -17.81
C GLY A 351 19.51 -25.74 -18.82
N SER A 352 18.84 -26.24 -19.86
CA SER A 352 18.09 -25.43 -20.83
C SER A 352 16.59 -25.43 -20.56
N TYR A 353 15.85 -24.45 -21.06
CA TYR A 353 14.37 -24.52 -21.05
C TYR A 353 13.84 -25.33 -22.24
N PRO A 354 12.68 -25.99 -22.11
CA PRO A 354 11.96 -26.56 -23.24
C PRO A 354 11.58 -25.44 -24.22
N ASP A 355 11.32 -25.76 -25.49
CA ASP A 355 10.93 -24.76 -26.48
C ASP A 355 9.66 -23.97 -26.08
N ALA A 356 8.70 -24.63 -25.43
CA ALA A 356 7.45 -24.03 -24.97
C ALA A 356 6.89 -24.73 -23.72
N GLY A 357 6.28 -23.96 -22.82
CA GLY A 357 5.37 -24.41 -21.76
C GLY A 357 3.91 -24.25 -22.19
N GLU A 358 2.97 -24.39 -21.24
CA GLU A 358 1.53 -24.29 -21.52
C GLU A 358 1.13 -22.93 -22.12
N TYR A 359 1.59 -21.85 -21.51
CA TYR A 359 1.25 -20.48 -21.93
C TYR A 359 2.49 -19.64 -22.30
N PHE A 360 3.69 -20.16 -22.06
CA PHE A 360 4.95 -19.47 -22.28
C PHE A 360 5.72 -20.08 -23.45
N ASN A 361 6.26 -19.24 -24.34
CA ASN A 361 7.23 -19.64 -25.34
C ASN A 361 8.63 -19.21 -24.88
N TYR A 362 9.46 -20.17 -24.49
CA TYR A 362 10.81 -19.93 -23.96
C TYR A 362 11.82 -19.56 -25.05
N LYS A 363 11.54 -19.91 -26.32
CA LYS A 363 12.41 -19.51 -27.44
C LYS A 363 12.34 -18.00 -27.72
N GLU A 364 11.13 -17.44 -27.65
CA GLU A 364 10.88 -16.01 -27.90
C GLU A 364 10.72 -15.21 -26.59
N TRP A 365 10.82 -15.88 -25.44
CA TRP A 365 10.56 -15.33 -24.10
C TRP A 365 9.28 -14.51 -24.05
N CYS A 366 8.15 -15.16 -24.36
CA CYS A 366 6.87 -14.46 -24.40
C CYS A 366 5.70 -15.30 -23.90
N GLN A 367 4.75 -14.66 -23.22
CA GLN A 367 3.57 -15.29 -22.64
C GLN A 367 2.26 -14.80 -23.24
N TYR A 368 1.34 -15.75 -23.44
CA TYR A 368 -0.07 -15.49 -23.64
C TYR A 368 -0.90 -16.62 -22.99
N ASP A 369 -1.65 -16.25 -21.96
CA ASP A 369 -2.63 -17.11 -21.31
C ASP A 369 -4.05 -16.81 -21.80
N ASN A 370 -4.71 -17.84 -22.33
CA ASN A 370 -6.05 -17.76 -22.91
C ASN A 370 -7.13 -18.40 -22.04
N ARG A 371 -6.84 -18.68 -20.76
CA ARG A 371 -7.78 -19.35 -19.86
C ARG A 371 -9.10 -18.60 -19.74
N THR A 372 -10.17 -19.36 -19.54
CA THR A 372 -11.49 -18.77 -19.26
C THR A 372 -11.65 -18.41 -17.79
N ALA A 373 -11.21 -19.28 -16.88
CA ALA A 373 -11.22 -19.00 -15.44
C ALA A 373 -10.00 -18.15 -15.09
N VAL A 374 -10.21 -16.87 -14.80
CA VAL A 374 -9.17 -15.88 -14.58
C VAL A 374 -8.66 -15.96 -13.13
N SER A 375 -7.35 -16.00 -12.98
CA SER A 375 -6.63 -15.90 -11.71
C SER A 375 -5.24 -15.32 -11.95
N SER A 376 -4.55 -14.87 -10.91
CA SER A 376 -3.15 -14.39 -10.96
C SER A 376 -2.37 -14.95 -9.78
N ASN A 377 -1.05 -15.17 -9.96
CA ASN A 377 -0.18 -15.73 -8.93
C ASN A 377 1.24 -15.13 -8.91
N HIS A 378 1.53 -14.18 -9.79
CA HIS A 378 2.85 -13.57 -9.92
C HIS A 378 2.71 -12.08 -10.27
N GLU A 379 3.61 -11.25 -9.77
CA GLU A 379 3.63 -9.80 -10.00
C GLU A 379 4.96 -9.38 -10.64
N VAL A 380 4.88 -8.47 -11.61
CA VAL A 380 5.98 -8.05 -12.47
C VAL A 380 5.79 -6.58 -12.88
N THR A 381 6.84 -5.97 -13.41
CA THR A 381 6.80 -4.56 -13.80
C THR A 381 6.79 -4.41 -15.32
N VAL A 382 5.75 -3.77 -15.86
CA VAL A 382 5.71 -3.31 -17.26
C VAL A 382 6.64 -2.11 -17.41
N VAL A 383 7.60 -2.22 -18.33
CA VAL A 383 8.62 -1.19 -18.58
C VAL A 383 8.60 -0.64 -20.01
N GLY A 384 7.63 -1.07 -20.81
CA GLY A 384 7.49 -0.63 -22.19
C GLY A 384 6.51 -1.47 -22.97
N TRP A 385 6.38 -1.19 -24.27
CA TRP A 385 5.43 -1.88 -25.14
C TRP A 385 5.83 -1.88 -26.62
N ASN A 386 5.19 -2.76 -27.38
CA ASN A 386 5.27 -2.84 -28.84
C ASN A 386 3.95 -3.32 -29.45
N ASP A 387 3.22 -2.42 -30.12
CA ASP A 387 1.92 -2.68 -30.73
C ASP A 387 1.96 -3.64 -31.91
N SER A 388 3.15 -3.86 -32.47
CA SER A 388 3.34 -4.79 -33.59
C SER A 388 4.17 -6.02 -33.20
N TYR A 389 4.33 -6.29 -31.89
CA TYR A 389 4.92 -7.55 -31.46
C TYR A 389 4.10 -8.72 -32.04
N PRO A 390 4.69 -9.62 -32.85
CA PRO A 390 3.90 -10.56 -33.62
C PRO A 390 3.15 -11.57 -32.75
N ALA A 391 1.84 -11.70 -32.97
CA ALA A 391 1.01 -12.73 -32.35
C ALA A 391 1.57 -14.14 -32.59
N SER A 392 2.23 -14.35 -33.74
CA SER A 392 2.85 -15.62 -34.11
C SER A 392 4.04 -16.01 -33.22
N ASN A 393 4.58 -15.10 -32.42
CA ASN A 393 5.64 -15.43 -31.46
C ASN A 393 5.07 -16.17 -30.25
N PHE A 394 3.82 -15.94 -29.87
CA PHE A 394 3.18 -16.69 -28.80
C PHE A 394 2.83 -18.10 -29.30
N LYS A 395 3.48 -19.09 -28.68
CA LYS A 395 3.40 -20.51 -29.07
C LYS A 395 3.33 -21.45 -27.86
N GLY A 396 2.67 -21.02 -26.79
CA GLY A 396 2.36 -21.90 -25.66
C GLY A 396 1.59 -23.13 -26.15
N THR A 397 1.86 -24.30 -25.56
CA THR A 397 1.25 -25.58 -25.98
C THR A 397 -0.26 -25.62 -25.77
N VAL A 398 -0.76 -24.82 -24.82
CA VAL A 398 -2.19 -24.63 -24.51
C VAL A 398 -2.68 -23.26 -24.97
N GLY A 399 -1.96 -22.19 -24.62
CA GLY A 399 -2.34 -20.80 -24.93
C GLY A 399 -2.42 -20.49 -26.43
N GLY A 400 -1.53 -21.09 -27.21
CA GLY A 400 -1.41 -20.82 -28.64
C GLY A 400 -1.03 -19.37 -28.93
N SER A 401 -1.56 -18.81 -30.03
CA SER A 401 -1.35 -17.42 -30.42
C SER A 401 -2.63 -16.59 -30.23
N PRO A 402 -2.54 -15.33 -29.75
CA PRO A 402 -3.70 -14.46 -29.57
C PRO A 402 -4.35 -14.11 -30.92
N LYS A 403 -5.67 -14.23 -30.98
CA LYS A 403 -6.48 -14.03 -32.19
C LYS A 403 -7.85 -13.43 -31.86
N ASP A 404 -8.41 -12.68 -32.79
CA ASP A 404 -9.79 -12.23 -32.69
C ASP A 404 -10.79 -13.37 -32.99
N GLU A 405 -12.09 -13.07 -32.85
CA GLU A 405 -13.19 -14.00 -33.14
C GLU A 405 -13.20 -14.54 -34.59
N ASN A 406 -12.54 -13.84 -35.52
CA ASN A 406 -12.43 -14.21 -36.92
C ASN A 406 -11.11 -14.98 -37.22
N GLY A 407 -10.28 -15.19 -36.21
CA GLY A 407 -8.99 -15.87 -36.32
C GLY A 407 -7.84 -15.00 -36.84
N ASN A 408 -8.02 -13.68 -36.94
CA ASN A 408 -6.94 -12.77 -37.30
C ASN A 408 -5.95 -12.62 -36.14
N PRO A 409 -4.63 -12.53 -36.41
CA PRO A 409 -3.62 -12.36 -35.37
C PRO A 409 -3.80 -11.03 -34.63
N LEU A 410 -3.77 -11.10 -33.30
CA LEU A 410 -3.80 -9.94 -32.42
C LEU A 410 -2.36 -9.63 -31.95
N ASN A 411 -1.70 -8.70 -32.66
CA ASN A 411 -0.35 -8.26 -32.32
C ASN A 411 -0.37 -7.27 -31.15
N GLY A 412 0.72 -7.21 -30.40
CA GLY A 412 0.86 -6.28 -29.28
C GLY A 412 1.35 -6.97 -28.02
N ALA A 413 2.40 -6.41 -27.40
CA ALA A 413 2.94 -6.94 -26.16
C ALA A 413 3.58 -5.86 -25.29
N TRP A 414 3.50 -6.07 -23.98
CA TRP A 414 4.25 -5.39 -22.95
C TRP A 414 5.66 -5.96 -22.88
N LEU A 415 6.67 -5.10 -22.73
CA LEU A 415 7.98 -5.50 -22.25
C LEU A 415 7.94 -5.50 -20.72
N VAL A 416 8.30 -6.63 -20.12
CA VAL A 416 8.13 -6.86 -18.70
C VAL A 416 9.48 -7.17 -18.05
N LYS A 417 9.75 -6.51 -16.93
CA LYS A 417 10.86 -6.78 -16.01
C LYS A 417 10.37 -7.77 -14.95
N ASN A 418 11.01 -8.94 -14.88
CA ASN A 418 10.70 -9.97 -13.88
C ASN A 418 11.64 -9.86 -12.65
N SER A 419 11.50 -10.79 -11.72
CA SER A 419 12.24 -10.86 -10.45
C SER A 419 12.90 -12.23 -10.22
N TRP A 420 13.23 -12.95 -11.29
CA TRP A 420 13.82 -14.30 -11.24
C TRP A 420 15.31 -14.35 -11.57
N GLY A 421 15.99 -13.21 -11.47
CA GLY A 421 17.42 -13.08 -11.70
C GLY A 421 17.77 -12.77 -13.15
N SER A 422 19.01 -12.32 -13.32
CA SER A 422 19.64 -11.99 -14.60
C SER A 422 21.13 -12.32 -14.53
N ASN A 423 21.78 -12.52 -15.67
CA ASN A 423 23.23 -12.76 -15.69
C ASN A 423 24.03 -11.64 -15.00
N ASP A 424 23.58 -10.38 -15.10
CA ASP A 424 24.23 -9.24 -14.46
C ASP A 424 24.13 -9.32 -12.92
N PHE A 425 22.98 -9.72 -12.37
CA PHE A 425 22.81 -9.92 -10.93
C PHE A 425 23.83 -10.92 -10.35
N PHE A 426 23.94 -12.11 -10.96
CA PHE A 426 24.87 -13.13 -10.45
C PHE A 426 26.34 -12.74 -10.62
N THR A 427 26.67 -12.10 -11.75
CA THR A 427 28.02 -11.59 -12.00
C THR A 427 28.40 -10.53 -10.96
N ALA A 428 27.48 -9.61 -10.64
CA ALA A 428 27.69 -8.59 -9.61
C ALA A 428 27.91 -9.19 -8.21
N ALA A 429 27.26 -10.32 -7.91
CA ALA A 429 27.47 -11.08 -6.68
C ALA A 429 28.76 -11.92 -6.68
N GLY A 430 29.55 -11.92 -7.76
CA GLY A 430 30.79 -12.70 -7.87
C GLY A 430 30.59 -14.17 -8.22
N TYR A 431 29.37 -14.56 -8.60
CA TYR A 431 29.02 -15.91 -9.02
C TYR A 431 29.01 -16.00 -10.55
N PRO A 432 29.31 -17.18 -11.15
CA PRO A 432 29.27 -17.34 -12.60
C PRO A 432 27.87 -17.02 -13.15
N GLU A 433 27.84 -16.61 -14.42
CA GLU A 433 26.61 -16.48 -15.20
C GLU A 433 25.68 -17.68 -14.95
N ASP A 434 24.41 -17.38 -14.69
CA ASP A 434 23.50 -18.23 -13.92
C ASP A 434 23.26 -19.65 -14.47
N ASP A 435 22.84 -20.53 -13.54
CA ASP A 435 22.24 -21.84 -13.80
C ASP A 435 20.77 -21.73 -14.27
N LEU A 436 20.01 -20.64 -14.02
CA LEU A 436 18.61 -20.51 -14.49
C LEU A 436 18.51 -20.00 -15.92
N LYS A 437 19.36 -19.08 -16.40
CA LYS A 437 19.33 -18.60 -17.82
C LYS A 437 17.95 -18.09 -18.27
N TRP A 438 17.32 -17.23 -17.47
CA TRP A 438 15.93 -16.81 -17.68
C TRP A 438 15.79 -15.45 -18.38
N GLY A 439 14.92 -15.40 -19.38
CA GLY A 439 14.51 -14.17 -20.07
C GLY A 439 15.27 -13.90 -21.37
N LEU A 440 14.83 -12.83 -22.04
CA LEU A 440 15.41 -12.33 -23.29
C LEU A 440 16.93 -12.17 -23.18
N GLU A 441 17.62 -12.51 -24.25
CA GLU A 441 19.06 -12.30 -24.37
C GLU A 441 19.38 -10.87 -24.81
N ASP A 442 20.43 -10.28 -24.23
CA ASP A 442 21.03 -9.05 -24.72
C ASP A 442 21.90 -9.27 -25.97
N GLU A 443 22.55 -8.21 -26.46
CA GLU A 443 23.43 -8.29 -27.64
C GLU A 443 24.66 -9.21 -27.47
N ASN A 444 24.99 -9.58 -26.23
CA ASN A 444 26.11 -10.46 -25.88
C ASN A 444 25.65 -11.90 -25.60
N GLY A 445 24.36 -12.21 -25.77
CA GLY A 445 23.80 -13.53 -25.46
C GLY A 445 23.58 -13.78 -23.97
N LYS A 446 23.53 -12.72 -23.15
CA LYS A 446 23.25 -12.84 -21.71
C LYS A 446 21.77 -12.73 -21.45
N HIS A 447 21.21 -13.65 -20.67
CA HIS A 447 19.83 -13.60 -20.20
C HIS A 447 19.61 -12.48 -19.19
N THR A 448 18.60 -11.66 -19.46
CA THR A 448 18.42 -10.35 -18.82
C THR A 448 17.30 -10.31 -17.80
N GLY A 449 16.48 -11.38 -17.69
CA GLY A 449 15.32 -11.38 -16.81
C GLY A 449 14.10 -10.64 -17.36
N PHE A 450 14.14 -10.15 -18.61
CA PHE A 450 13.01 -9.51 -19.28
C PHE A 450 12.25 -10.50 -20.18
N PHE A 451 10.97 -10.25 -20.44
CA PHE A 451 10.16 -11.04 -21.36
C PHE A 451 9.02 -10.21 -21.97
N TRP A 452 8.30 -10.78 -22.93
CA TRP A 452 7.13 -10.16 -23.54
C TRP A 452 5.82 -10.76 -23.00
N LEU A 453 4.89 -9.92 -22.55
CA LEU A 453 3.55 -10.34 -22.15
C LEU A 453 2.53 -9.79 -23.15
N SER A 454 1.70 -10.65 -23.72
CA SER A 454 0.64 -10.23 -24.65
C SER A 454 -0.30 -9.21 -24.00
N TYR A 455 -0.74 -8.17 -24.73
CA TYR A 455 -1.83 -7.28 -24.27
C TYR A 455 -3.11 -8.05 -23.98
N TYR A 456 -3.27 -9.18 -24.64
CA TYR A 456 -4.45 -10.00 -24.64
C TYR A 456 -4.38 -11.14 -23.62
N ASP A 457 -3.35 -11.21 -22.77
CA ASP A 457 -3.29 -12.23 -21.72
C ASP A 457 -4.49 -12.07 -20.76
N HIS A 458 -5.28 -13.13 -20.59
CA HIS A 458 -6.54 -13.09 -19.84
C HIS A 458 -6.35 -12.96 -18.32
N THR A 459 -5.11 -12.98 -17.84
CA THR A 459 -4.80 -13.07 -16.40
C THR A 459 -4.28 -11.79 -15.79
N ILE A 460 -4.08 -10.75 -16.61
CA ILE A 460 -3.59 -9.44 -16.15
C ILE A 460 -4.58 -8.83 -15.16
N SER A 461 -4.08 -8.49 -13.98
CA SER A 461 -4.82 -7.80 -12.92
C SER A 461 -3.92 -6.78 -12.19
N SER A 462 -4.51 -6.00 -11.29
CA SER A 462 -3.78 -5.16 -10.31
C SER A 462 -2.75 -4.19 -10.90
N ALA A 463 -3.09 -3.50 -12.00
CA ALA A 463 -2.20 -2.53 -12.61
C ALA A 463 -2.04 -1.27 -11.74
N THR A 464 -0.83 -1.01 -11.26
CA THR A 464 -0.54 0.03 -10.25
C THR A 464 0.67 0.86 -10.66
N ALA A 465 0.55 2.19 -10.61
CA ALA A 465 1.66 3.12 -10.81
C ALA A 465 1.87 4.00 -9.57
N TYR A 466 3.12 4.20 -9.18
CA TYR A 466 3.49 5.01 -8.01
C TYR A 466 4.02 6.36 -8.44
N GLU A 467 3.44 7.44 -7.93
CA GLU A 467 3.85 8.81 -8.21
C GLU A 467 4.75 9.32 -7.09
N VAL A 468 5.88 9.90 -7.48
CA VAL A 468 6.84 10.50 -6.56
C VAL A 468 7.04 11.96 -6.91
N ALA A 469 7.14 12.79 -5.87
CA ALA A 469 7.45 14.21 -6.02
C ALA A 469 8.83 14.40 -6.66
N LYS A 470 9.02 15.51 -7.35
CA LYS A 470 10.39 16.05 -7.50
C LYS A 470 10.92 16.48 -6.13
N ALA A 471 12.24 16.49 -5.97
CA ALA A 471 12.86 16.75 -4.66
C ALA A 471 12.48 18.12 -4.05
N ASP A 472 12.13 19.11 -4.87
CA ASP A 472 11.65 20.45 -4.45
C ASP A 472 10.14 20.54 -4.23
N GLU A 473 9.40 19.47 -4.51
CA GLU A 473 7.95 19.34 -4.34
C GLU A 473 7.58 18.41 -3.16
N ALA A 474 8.57 17.76 -2.55
CA ALA A 474 8.37 16.90 -1.39
C ALA A 474 8.05 17.71 -0.13
N PHE A 475 7.04 17.27 0.63
CA PHE A 475 6.64 17.88 1.90
C PHE A 475 7.54 17.39 3.04
N ALA A 476 7.82 18.23 4.02
CA ALA A 476 8.63 17.87 5.19
C ALA A 476 7.92 16.87 6.13
N HIS A 477 6.61 17.05 6.32
CA HIS A 477 5.80 16.34 7.33
C HIS A 477 4.63 15.58 6.70
N ASN A 478 4.34 14.39 7.22
CA ASN A 478 3.19 13.55 6.88
C ASN A 478 2.43 13.18 8.16
N TYR A 479 1.32 13.85 8.42
CA TYR A 479 0.41 13.56 9.52
C TYR A 479 -0.58 12.48 9.09
N GLN A 480 -0.66 11.37 9.84
CA GLN A 480 -1.48 10.23 9.47
C GLN A 480 -1.89 9.39 10.68
N TYR A 481 -3.00 8.66 10.51
CA TYR A 481 -3.51 7.68 11.48
C TYR A 481 -3.84 6.33 10.85
N ASP A 482 -3.66 6.17 9.54
CA ASP A 482 -4.03 4.98 8.77
C ASP A 482 -2.79 4.28 8.20
N TYR A 483 -2.70 2.96 8.38
CA TYR A 483 -1.56 2.14 7.96
C TYR A 483 -1.95 0.84 7.25
N LEU A 484 -3.24 0.55 7.11
CA LEU A 484 -3.72 -0.69 6.50
C LEU A 484 -3.86 -0.59 4.97
N ALA A 485 -3.57 -1.69 4.29
CA ALA A 485 -3.82 -1.82 2.86
C ALA A 485 -5.32 -1.96 2.56
N THR A 486 -5.80 -1.36 1.46
CA THR A 486 -7.23 -1.41 1.07
C THR A 486 -7.76 -2.83 0.96
N ARG A 487 -6.92 -3.76 0.50
CA ARG A 487 -7.29 -5.17 0.33
C ARG A 487 -7.31 -5.97 1.63
N GLN A 488 -6.67 -5.46 2.69
CA GLN A 488 -6.77 -6.02 4.05
C GLN A 488 -8.02 -5.55 4.76
N GLN A 489 -8.69 -4.57 4.17
CA GLN A 489 -9.91 -4.02 4.67
C GLN A 489 -11.07 -4.65 3.91
N ILE A 490 -12.19 -4.87 4.61
CA ILE A 490 -13.46 -4.92 3.89
C ILE A 490 -13.63 -3.51 3.36
N PRO A 491 -13.74 -3.34 2.05
CA PRO A 491 -13.35 -2.08 1.47
C PRO A 491 -14.36 -1.03 1.91
N ALA A 492 -13.90 0.20 2.11
CA ALA A 492 -13.81 1.21 1.05
C ALA A 492 -14.88 1.22 -0.09
N LEU A 493 -15.68 0.17 -0.28
CA LEU A 493 -16.82 0.07 -1.18
C LEU A 493 -18.17 0.20 -0.46
N VAL A 494 -18.17 0.45 0.86
CA VAL A 494 -19.41 0.81 1.54
C VAL A 494 -19.91 2.12 0.92
N LYS A 495 -20.94 1.98 0.08
CA LYS A 495 -21.67 3.09 -0.51
C LYS A 495 -22.86 3.40 0.37
N VAL A 496 -22.71 4.40 1.22
CA VAL A 496 -23.78 4.85 2.10
C VAL A 496 -24.87 5.53 1.25
N PRO A 497 -26.18 5.29 1.47
CA PRO A 497 -27.29 5.83 0.68
C PRO A 497 -27.52 7.34 0.78
N THR A 498 -26.46 8.11 0.96
CA THR A 498 -26.50 9.56 1.15
C THR A 498 -25.25 10.15 0.54
N THR A 499 -25.37 11.28 -0.15
CA THR A 499 -24.21 12.02 -0.68
C THR A 499 -23.51 12.83 0.40
N LYS A 500 -24.08 12.88 1.61
CA LYS A 500 -23.60 13.72 2.72
C LYS A 500 -22.59 13.03 3.63
N THR A 501 -22.25 11.77 3.36
CA THR A 501 -21.27 11.05 4.18
C THR A 501 -19.93 11.77 4.13
N GLU A 502 -19.44 12.22 5.29
CA GLU A 502 -18.09 12.76 5.41
C GLU A 502 -17.34 12.00 6.50
N VAL A 503 -16.04 11.86 6.33
CA VAL A 503 -15.11 11.45 7.40
C VAL A 503 -14.17 12.60 7.71
N ALA A 504 -13.58 12.62 8.90
CA ALA A 504 -12.49 13.55 9.17
C ALA A 504 -11.48 13.03 10.18
N ASN A 505 -10.26 13.56 10.05
CA ASN A 505 -9.19 13.39 11.00
C ASN A 505 -8.84 14.72 11.68
N VAL A 506 -8.55 14.65 12.98
CA VAL A 506 -8.09 15.78 13.79
C VAL A 506 -6.60 15.62 14.06
N PHE A 507 -5.82 16.62 13.64
CA PHE A 507 -4.36 16.64 13.80
C PHE A 507 -3.92 17.76 14.73
N THR A 508 -2.68 17.67 15.20
CA THR A 508 -2.02 18.72 15.99
C THR A 508 -0.68 19.05 15.35
N ALA A 509 -0.51 20.30 14.91
CA ALA A 509 0.75 20.77 14.33
C ALA A 509 1.91 20.66 15.34
N GLN A 510 3.03 20.07 14.94
CA GLN A 510 4.18 19.84 15.81
C GLN A 510 5.13 21.04 15.85
N GLY A 511 5.13 21.87 14.80
CA GLY A 511 5.86 23.11 14.67
C GLY A 511 5.00 24.26 14.13
N ASP A 512 5.65 25.40 13.92
CA ASP A 512 5.08 26.46 13.11
C ASP A 512 5.23 26.05 11.64
N GLU A 513 4.12 25.75 10.97
CA GLU A 513 4.08 24.99 9.72
C GLU A 513 3.11 25.59 8.71
N LEU A 514 3.30 25.23 7.44
CA LEU A 514 2.38 25.48 6.35
C LEU A 514 1.79 24.15 5.90
N LEU A 515 0.51 23.91 6.17
CA LEU A 515 -0.23 22.81 5.56
C LEU A 515 -0.44 23.13 4.08
N ARG A 516 0.14 22.30 3.20
CA ARG A 516 0.17 22.54 1.75
C ARG A 516 -0.70 21.58 0.95
N ALA A 517 -0.96 20.41 1.49
CA ALA A 517 -1.77 19.40 0.82
C ALA A 517 -2.41 18.45 1.83
N VAL A 518 -3.42 17.74 1.36
CA VAL A 518 -3.99 16.59 2.05
C VAL A 518 -4.06 15.42 1.09
N SER A 519 -4.21 14.20 1.60
CA SER A 519 -4.42 13.04 0.76
C SER A 519 -5.87 12.62 0.72
N ALA A 520 -6.35 12.23 -0.45
CA ALA A 520 -7.62 11.55 -0.61
C ALA A 520 -7.40 10.14 -1.16
N ARG A 521 -8.22 9.19 -0.70
CA ARG A 521 -8.32 7.87 -1.32
C ARG A 521 -9.61 7.79 -2.11
N THR A 522 -9.51 7.34 -3.36
CA THR A 522 -10.68 7.16 -4.24
C THR A 522 -10.81 5.74 -4.72
N PHE A 523 -12.05 5.32 -4.90
CA PHE A 523 -12.41 3.95 -5.27
C PHE A 523 -13.12 3.88 -6.61
N ALA A 524 -12.97 4.92 -7.41
CA ALA A 524 -13.76 5.16 -8.60
C ALA A 524 -12.96 5.92 -9.66
N LYS A 525 -13.28 5.68 -10.94
CA LYS A 525 -12.83 6.51 -12.06
C LYS A 525 -13.61 7.82 -12.04
N ASN A 526 -12.96 8.91 -12.42
CA ASN A 526 -13.55 10.25 -12.36
C ASN A 526 -14.14 10.57 -10.98
N ALA A 527 -13.54 10.01 -9.93
CA ALA A 527 -13.97 10.23 -8.56
C ALA A 527 -13.83 11.71 -8.23
N THR A 528 -14.90 12.29 -7.68
CA THR A 528 -14.88 13.66 -7.16
C THR A 528 -14.67 13.59 -5.66
N VAL A 529 -13.70 14.33 -5.14
CA VAL A 529 -13.45 14.44 -3.70
C VAL A 529 -13.65 15.90 -3.29
N ASN A 530 -14.43 16.10 -2.24
CA ASN A 530 -14.59 17.39 -1.58
C ASN A 530 -13.79 17.38 -0.28
N VAL A 531 -12.90 18.36 -0.12
CA VAL A 531 -12.03 18.52 1.05
C VAL A 531 -12.36 19.84 1.75
N LYS A 532 -12.39 19.81 3.08
CA LYS A 532 -12.43 21.03 3.92
C LYS A 532 -11.38 20.96 5.01
N VAL A 533 -10.77 22.10 5.30
CA VAL A 533 -9.80 22.26 6.40
C VAL A 533 -10.33 23.27 7.41
N TYR A 534 -10.34 22.87 8.68
CA TYR A 534 -10.73 23.70 9.80
C TYR A 534 -9.59 23.88 10.79
N VAL A 535 -9.53 25.03 11.45
CA VAL A 535 -8.65 25.28 12.60
C VAL A 535 -9.51 25.36 13.86
N LEU A 536 -9.06 24.71 14.93
CA LEU A 536 -9.80 24.63 16.20
C LEU A 536 -9.31 25.67 17.21
N ASP A 537 -10.23 26.29 17.94
CA ASP A 537 -9.87 27.14 19.07
C ASP A 537 -9.39 26.29 20.27
N GLU A 538 -8.68 26.93 21.21
CA GLU A 538 -8.15 26.25 22.41
C GLU A 538 -9.29 25.58 23.20
N GLY A 539 -9.18 24.26 23.42
CA GLY A 539 -10.15 23.46 24.17
C GLY A 539 -11.30 22.88 23.36
N GLU A 540 -11.41 23.15 22.05
CA GLU A 540 -12.39 22.48 21.18
C GLU A 540 -11.96 21.04 20.89
N ALA A 541 -12.88 20.06 21.00
CA ALA A 541 -12.57 18.63 20.79
C ALA A 541 -12.90 18.09 19.39
N TRP A 542 -13.74 18.82 18.64
CA TRP A 542 -14.37 18.51 17.34
C TRP A 542 -15.50 17.45 17.37
N PRO A 543 -16.76 17.90 17.15
CA PRO A 543 -17.73 17.23 16.27
C PRO A 543 -18.47 18.27 15.42
N GLY A 544 -17.70 18.99 14.59
CA GLY A 544 -18.24 19.80 13.51
C GLY A 544 -18.26 21.33 13.70
N GLY A 545 -17.57 21.87 14.70
CA GLY A 545 -17.43 23.32 14.88
C GLY A 545 -15.99 23.75 15.12
N GLY A 546 -15.49 24.66 14.26
CA GLY A 546 -14.17 25.27 14.22
C GLY A 546 -14.16 26.32 13.08
N THR A 547 -13.04 26.97 12.80
CA THR A 547 -12.96 27.98 11.72
C THR A 547 -12.56 27.33 10.39
N LEU A 548 -13.44 27.37 9.38
CA LEU A 548 -13.11 26.92 8.01
C LEU A 548 -12.05 27.84 7.40
N VAL A 549 -10.93 27.26 6.98
CA VAL A 549 -9.79 27.99 6.41
C VAL A 549 -9.45 27.59 4.98
N ALA A 550 -9.87 26.40 4.53
CA ALA A 550 -9.77 25.98 3.14
C ALA A 550 -10.92 25.05 2.76
N GLU A 551 -11.37 25.12 1.51
CA GLU A 551 -12.35 24.21 0.90
C GLU A 551 -11.97 24.04 -0.57
N GLN A 552 -11.93 22.80 -1.03
CA GLN A 552 -11.52 22.47 -2.39
C GLN A 552 -12.25 21.23 -2.88
N GLN A 553 -12.45 21.15 -4.19
CA GLN A 553 -12.98 19.98 -4.87
C GLN A 553 -11.99 19.58 -5.96
N GLU A 554 -11.67 18.30 -6.04
CA GLU A 554 -10.81 17.72 -7.08
C GLU A 554 -11.47 16.53 -7.75
N VAL A 555 -11.08 16.27 -9.00
CA VAL A 555 -11.57 15.13 -9.78
C VAL A 555 -10.40 14.29 -10.24
N PHE A 556 -10.43 13.00 -9.90
CA PHE A 556 -9.37 12.05 -10.21
C PHE A 556 -9.81 11.07 -11.30
N PRO A 557 -9.08 10.95 -12.42
CA PRO A 557 -9.46 10.07 -13.52
C PRO A 557 -9.37 8.58 -13.15
N PHE A 558 -8.57 8.25 -12.15
CA PHE A 558 -8.33 6.88 -11.67
C PHE A 558 -8.60 6.78 -10.17
N GLY A 559 -8.97 5.57 -9.73
CA GLY A 559 -8.95 5.21 -8.32
C GLY A 559 -7.51 5.18 -7.80
N GLY A 560 -7.37 5.15 -6.47
CA GLY A 560 -6.08 5.02 -5.79
C GLY A 560 -5.90 6.06 -4.70
N TYR A 561 -4.64 6.46 -4.49
CA TYR A 561 -4.24 7.42 -3.47
C TYR A 561 -3.77 8.71 -4.14
N HIS A 562 -4.26 9.85 -3.70
CA HIS A 562 -4.01 11.14 -4.37
C HIS A 562 -3.57 12.20 -3.39
N THR A 563 -2.67 13.08 -3.82
CA THR A 563 -2.35 14.32 -3.10
C THR A 563 -3.14 15.48 -3.68
N ILE A 564 -3.97 16.13 -2.86
CA ILE A 564 -4.69 17.37 -3.17
C ILE A 564 -3.87 18.53 -2.64
N HIS A 565 -3.19 19.25 -3.54
CA HIS A 565 -2.52 20.50 -3.19
C HIS A 565 -3.57 21.58 -2.90
N LEU A 566 -3.51 22.16 -1.70
CA LEU A 566 -4.39 23.26 -1.33
C LEU A 566 -4.07 24.48 -2.18
N ALA A 567 -5.12 25.15 -2.68
CA ALA A 567 -4.97 26.36 -3.50
C ALA A 567 -4.14 27.45 -2.80
N GLU A 568 -4.28 27.57 -1.49
CA GLU A 568 -3.46 28.42 -0.63
C GLU A 568 -3.00 27.63 0.60
N PRO A 569 -1.70 27.63 0.95
CA PRO A 569 -1.23 26.97 2.16
C PRO A 569 -1.87 27.55 3.43
N VAL A 570 -2.23 26.67 4.36
CA VAL A 570 -2.81 27.05 5.66
C VAL A 570 -1.69 27.16 6.69
N LYS A 571 -1.54 28.34 7.30
CA LYS A 571 -0.55 28.57 8.36
C LYS A 571 -1.04 28.00 9.69
N LEU A 572 -0.22 27.16 10.30
CA LEU A 572 -0.48 26.51 11.58
C LEU A 572 0.61 26.91 12.57
N ALA A 573 0.20 27.28 13.79
CA ALA A 573 1.15 27.48 14.89
C ALA A 573 1.46 26.16 15.57
N GLN A 574 2.63 26.05 16.19
CA GLN A 574 2.95 24.87 17.00
C GLN A 574 1.86 24.60 18.05
N GLY A 575 1.35 23.36 18.10
CA GLY A 575 0.28 22.93 18.99
C GLY A 575 -1.14 23.28 18.51
N GLN A 576 -1.27 24.00 17.39
CA GLN A 576 -2.56 24.30 16.78
C GLN A 576 -3.20 23.01 16.28
N ARG A 577 -4.43 22.75 16.73
CA ARG A 577 -5.24 21.64 16.19
C ARG A 577 -5.96 22.08 14.93
N PHE A 578 -6.06 21.16 13.98
CA PHE A 578 -6.76 21.35 12.73
C PHE A 578 -7.48 20.07 12.33
N VAL A 579 -8.53 20.19 11.52
CA VAL A 579 -9.37 19.08 11.07
C VAL A 579 -9.40 19.09 9.55
N VAL A 580 -9.27 17.92 8.95
CA VAL A 580 -9.46 17.72 7.51
C VAL A 580 -10.65 16.80 7.33
N THR A 581 -11.70 17.30 6.67
CA THR A 581 -12.89 16.49 6.29
C THR A 581 -12.85 16.13 4.82
N GLU A 582 -13.32 14.93 4.49
CA GLU A 582 -13.42 14.42 3.12
C GLU A 582 -14.77 13.79 2.82
N ASN A 583 -15.25 14.02 1.61
CA ASN A 583 -16.48 13.45 1.05
C ASN A 583 -16.26 13.02 -0.40
N GLU A 584 -16.53 11.76 -0.70
CA GLU A 584 -16.44 11.18 -2.05
C GLU A 584 -17.85 10.74 -2.52
N PRO A 585 -18.65 11.64 -3.13
CA PRO A 585 -19.96 11.29 -3.64
C PRO A 585 -19.84 10.32 -4.82
N THR A 586 -20.79 9.38 -4.90
CA THR A 586 -20.85 8.34 -5.92
C THR A 586 -22.29 7.95 -6.23
N THR A 587 -22.47 6.89 -7.02
CA THR A 587 -23.76 6.23 -7.23
C THR A 587 -23.68 4.75 -6.87
N ARG A 588 -24.82 4.19 -6.47
CA ARG A 588 -24.96 2.75 -6.19
C ARG A 588 -26.23 2.21 -6.84
N ALA A 589 -26.22 0.95 -7.27
CA ALA A 589 -27.44 0.30 -7.72
C ALA A 589 -28.32 -0.08 -6.51
N ASN A 590 -29.61 0.24 -6.58
CA ASN A 590 -30.58 -0.23 -5.61
C ASN A 590 -30.73 -1.76 -5.72
N PRO A 591 -30.52 -2.55 -4.65
CA PRO A 591 -30.55 -4.01 -4.75
C PRO A 591 -31.91 -4.59 -5.17
N GLN A 592 -33.01 -3.86 -4.95
CA GLN A 592 -34.37 -4.32 -5.27
C GLN A 592 -34.83 -3.87 -6.67
N THR A 593 -34.45 -2.67 -7.11
CA THR A 593 -34.93 -2.10 -8.39
C THR A 593 -33.87 -2.12 -9.50
N GLY A 594 -32.58 -2.19 -9.14
CA GLY A 594 -31.45 -2.04 -10.04
C GLY A 594 -31.22 -0.59 -10.54
N GLU A 595 -32.03 0.38 -10.08
CA GLU A 595 -31.86 1.79 -10.44
C GLU A 595 -30.65 2.39 -9.71
N LEU A 596 -29.89 3.26 -10.39
CA LEU A 596 -28.78 3.97 -9.78
C LEU A 596 -29.30 5.11 -8.88
N GLU A 597 -28.88 5.10 -7.62
CA GLU A 597 -29.19 6.10 -6.61
C GLU A 597 -27.93 6.84 -6.17
N ALA A 598 -28.10 8.07 -5.69
CA ALA A 598 -27.00 8.87 -5.17
C ALA A 598 -26.49 8.30 -3.84
N ALA A 599 -25.17 8.28 -3.67
CA ALA A 599 -24.48 7.69 -2.54
C ALA A 599 -23.17 8.44 -2.25
N ALA A 600 -22.42 7.98 -1.25
CA ALA A 600 -21.04 8.38 -1.02
C ALA A 600 -20.24 7.18 -0.49
N TYR A 601 -18.95 7.14 -0.79
CA TYR A 601 -18.03 6.19 -0.18
C TYR A 601 -17.76 6.56 1.29
N LEU A 602 -17.38 5.56 2.07
CA LEU A 602 -16.94 5.71 3.47
C LEU A 602 -15.45 5.32 3.58
N PRO A 603 -14.50 6.27 3.39
CA PRO A 603 -13.07 5.99 3.41
C PRO A 603 -12.51 5.90 4.84
N ILE A 604 -12.90 4.84 5.55
CA ILE A 604 -12.41 4.48 6.90
C ILE A 604 -11.78 3.09 6.90
N GLU A 605 -10.70 2.91 7.64
CA GLU A 605 -10.10 1.58 7.82
C GLU A 605 -11.14 0.63 8.46
N THR A 606 -11.35 -0.54 7.86
CA THR A 606 -12.37 -1.49 8.34
C THR A 606 -11.86 -2.91 8.20
N VAL A 607 -11.82 -3.71 9.26
CA VAL A 607 -11.39 -5.12 9.21
C VAL A 607 -12.48 -6.06 9.70
N LEU A 608 -12.46 -7.31 9.21
CA LEU A 608 -13.33 -8.37 9.72
C LEU A 608 -12.92 -8.80 11.13
N ASP A 609 -13.90 -9.17 11.95
CA ASP A 609 -13.65 -9.85 13.22
C ASP A 609 -12.95 -11.21 12.98
N ALA A 610 -11.90 -11.47 13.75
CA ALA A 610 -11.03 -12.63 13.60
C ALA A 610 -11.71 -13.97 13.97
N LEU A 611 -12.91 -13.96 14.57
CA LEU A 611 -13.65 -15.16 14.98
C LEU A 611 -14.47 -15.81 13.86
N LEU A 612 -14.47 -15.24 12.66
CA LEU A 612 -15.13 -15.86 11.51
C LEU A 612 -14.39 -17.14 11.07
N PRO A 613 -15.11 -18.26 10.86
CA PRO A 613 -14.48 -19.53 10.50
C PRO A 613 -13.83 -19.46 9.11
N ASN A 614 -12.69 -20.15 8.93
CA ASN A 614 -11.88 -20.26 7.70
C ASN A 614 -10.92 -19.09 7.37
N GLN A 615 -10.41 -18.40 8.37
CA GLN A 615 -9.32 -17.44 8.14
C GLN A 615 -7.94 -18.12 8.20
N ASP A 616 -7.40 -18.47 7.03
CA ASP A 616 -5.94 -18.51 6.80
C ASP A 616 -5.37 -17.07 6.69
N LEU A 617 -6.11 -16.06 7.19
CA LEU A 617 -5.66 -14.67 7.23
C LEU A 617 -4.58 -14.49 8.29
N SER A 618 -3.55 -13.77 7.86
CA SER A 618 -2.66 -13.05 8.76
C SER A 618 -3.51 -12.10 9.62
N PRO A 619 -3.53 -12.25 10.96
CA PRO A 619 -4.41 -11.47 11.82
C PRO A 619 -4.15 -9.98 11.62
N THR A 620 -5.19 -9.24 11.23
CA THR A 620 -5.11 -7.80 10.95
C THR A 620 -5.88 -7.04 12.00
N LYS A 621 -5.32 -5.92 12.46
CA LYS A 621 -5.89 -5.10 13.53
C LYS A 621 -5.91 -3.64 13.11
N VAL A 622 -7.05 -2.98 13.35
CA VAL A 622 -7.22 -1.52 13.33
C VAL A 622 -7.00 -0.94 14.73
N ILE A 623 -6.54 0.30 14.80
CA ILE A 623 -6.54 1.11 16.03
C ILE A 623 -7.30 2.41 15.75
N ALA A 624 -8.25 2.75 16.61
CA ALA A 624 -8.90 4.06 16.59
C ALA A 624 -8.89 4.65 17.99
N ASN A 625 -8.22 5.78 18.19
CA ASN A 625 -8.20 6.46 19.47
C ASN A 625 -9.25 7.59 19.54
N GLU A 626 -9.70 7.89 20.75
CA GLU A 626 -10.65 8.97 21.00
C GLU A 626 -10.07 10.32 20.55
N GLY A 627 -10.83 11.07 19.76
CA GLY A 627 -10.44 12.40 19.29
C GLY A 627 -9.64 12.44 17.98
N GLU A 628 -9.34 11.29 17.37
CA GLU A 628 -8.59 11.22 16.09
C GLU A 628 -9.52 11.28 14.89
N THR A 629 -10.51 10.37 14.80
CA THR A 629 -11.41 10.23 13.65
C THR A 629 -12.88 10.40 14.03
N TYR A 630 -13.65 11.01 13.13
CA TYR A 630 -15.11 11.03 13.22
C TYR A 630 -15.76 10.85 11.84
N ILE A 631 -17.02 10.39 11.86
CA ILE A 631 -17.85 10.07 10.69
C ILE A 631 -19.21 10.75 10.84
N THR A 632 -19.76 11.25 9.74
CA THR A 632 -21.15 11.72 9.65
C THR A 632 -21.83 11.17 8.40
N ASP A 633 -23.15 10.97 8.44
CA ASP A 633 -23.99 10.58 7.30
C ASP A 633 -24.97 11.69 6.87
N ASP A 634 -25.07 12.76 7.65
CA ASP A 634 -25.97 13.89 7.45
C ASP A 634 -25.29 15.27 7.39
N GLY A 635 -24.00 15.33 7.70
CA GLY A 635 -23.18 16.54 7.73
C GLY A 635 -23.33 17.38 9.01
N GLU A 636 -24.13 16.91 9.97
CA GLU A 636 -24.48 17.65 11.19
C GLU A 636 -24.07 16.88 12.46
N HIS A 637 -24.31 15.57 12.49
CA HIS A 637 -24.02 14.72 13.64
C HIS A 637 -22.80 13.83 13.36
N TRP A 638 -21.77 13.98 14.18
CA TRP A 638 -20.51 13.25 14.06
C TRP A 638 -20.41 12.16 15.13
N SER A 639 -19.94 10.99 14.72
CA SER A 639 -19.74 9.82 15.58
C SER A 639 -18.30 9.32 15.47
N THR A 640 -17.79 8.74 16.54
CA THR A 640 -16.48 8.08 16.57
C THR A 640 -16.54 6.68 15.96
N PRO A 641 -15.41 6.08 15.54
CA PRO A 641 -15.35 4.68 15.10
C PRO A 641 -15.93 3.69 16.14
N ALA A 642 -15.69 3.94 17.43
CA ALA A 642 -16.23 3.11 18.51
C ALA A 642 -17.77 3.17 18.64
N GLU A 643 -18.36 4.35 18.41
CA GLU A 643 -19.82 4.50 18.37
C GLU A 643 -20.42 3.80 17.14
N LEU A 644 -19.75 3.88 15.99
CA LEU A 644 -20.14 3.16 14.78
C LEU A 644 -20.07 1.65 14.98
N GLU A 645 -18.98 1.12 15.55
CA GLU A 645 -18.81 -0.30 15.87
C GLU A 645 -19.91 -0.80 16.80
N LYS A 646 -20.23 -0.02 17.83
CA LYS A 646 -21.32 -0.36 18.75
C LYS A 646 -22.66 -0.42 18.01
N ALA A 647 -22.98 0.61 17.22
CA ALA A 647 -24.25 0.70 16.51
C ALA A 647 -24.41 -0.42 15.47
N THR A 648 -23.35 -0.74 14.72
CA THR A 648 -23.38 -1.86 13.74
C THR A 648 -23.49 -3.21 14.43
N THR A 649 -22.77 -3.42 15.53
CA THR A 649 -22.90 -4.63 16.36
C THR A 649 -24.33 -4.81 16.88
N GLU A 650 -24.97 -3.74 17.35
CA GLU A 650 -26.37 -3.77 17.78
C GLU A 650 -27.32 -4.08 16.62
N ALA A 651 -27.12 -3.47 15.44
CA ALA A 651 -27.90 -3.73 14.23
C ALA A 651 -27.77 -5.19 13.74
N MET A 652 -26.59 -5.80 13.92
CA MET A 652 -26.30 -7.20 13.58
C MET A 652 -26.75 -8.20 14.67
N GLY A 653 -27.49 -7.77 15.70
CA GLY A 653 -28.00 -8.66 16.74
C GLY A 653 -27.00 -9.03 17.83
N GLY A 654 -25.93 -8.25 17.99
CA GLY A 654 -24.98 -8.32 19.10
C GLY A 654 -23.67 -9.07 18.83
N LEU A 655 -23.41 -9.45 17.57
CA LEU A 655 -22.12 -10.01 17.15
C LEU A 655 -21.37 -8.95 16.31
N ALA A 656 -20.18 -8.56 16.76
CA ALA A 656 -19.33 -7.67 15.98
C ALA A 656 -18.77 -8.44 14.79
N LEU A 657 -19.04 -7.94 13.58
CA LEU A 657 -18.46 -8.45 12.34
C LEU A 657 -17.30 -7.58 11.87
N TYR A 658 -17.33 -6.31 12.25
CA TYR A 658 -16.45 -5.27 11.75
C TYR A 658 -15.77 -4.55 12.91
N HIS A 659 -14.49 -4.22 12.71
CA HIS A 659 -13.79 -3.24 13.53
C HIS A 659 -13.38 -2.06 12.66
N TYR A 660 -13.62 -0.85 13.17
CA TYR A 660 -13.37 0.39 12.45
C TYR A 660 -12.14 1.12 13.01
N GLY A 661 -11.24 1.53 12.11
CA GLY A 661 -10.02 2.31 12.38
C GLY A 661 -10.21 3.78 12.04
N ASN A 662 -9.16 4.43 11.52
CA ASN A 662 -9.18 5.86 11.24
C ASN A 662 -9.65 6.18 9.82
N ALA A 663 -10.03 7.44 9.59
CA ALA A 663 -10.28 7.93 8.24
C ALA A 663 -8.97 7.89 7.44
N MET A 664 -9.05 7.53 6.15
CA MET A 664 -7.90 7.40 5.25
C MET A 664 -7.43 8.78 4.74
N ILE A 665 -7.12 9.68 5.67
CA ILE A 665 -6.73 11.07 5.41
C ILE A 665 -5.35 11.30 6.00
N LYS A 666 -4.43 11.75 5.16
CA LYS A 666 -3.13 12.28 5.55
C LYS A 666 -3.06 13.77 5.29
N ALA A 667 -2.26 14.49 6.08
CA ALA A 667 -2.04 15.92 5.91
C ALA A 667 -0.54 16.21 5.75
N PHE A 668 -0.20 17.02 4.73
CA PHE A 668 1.17 17.28 4.34
C PHE A 668 1.56 18.73 4.57
N ALA A 669 2.63 18.94 5.34
CA ALA A 669 3.08 20.27 5.74
C ALA A 669 4.58 20.46 5.54
N ASP A 670 4.98 21.73 5.45
CA ASP A 670 6.38 22.18 5.52
C ASP A 670 6.58 23.08 6.72
N ASP A 671 7.82 23.18 7.19
CA ASP A 671 8.20 24.20 8.17
C ASP A 671 7.91 25.61 7.62
N ASP A 672 7.32 26.48 8.45
CA ASP A 672 7.08 27.87 8.06
C ASP A 672 8.43 28.61 7.97
N PRO A 673 8.83 29.14 6.79
CA PRO A 673 10.07 29.90 6.65
C PRO A 673 10.04 31.24 7.41
N ASN A 674 8.86 31.72 7.81
CA ASN A 674 8.64 32.97 8.53
C ASN A 674 7.74 32.75 9.76
N PRO A 675 8.20 31.99 10.77
CA PRO A 675 7.41 31.72 11.96
C PRO A 675 7.12 33.03 12.70
N ALA A 676 5.94 33.12 13.33
CA ALA A 676 5.63 34.27 14.15
C ALA A 676 6.66 34.40 15.30
N PRO A 677 7.08 35.61 15.71
CA PRO A 677 8.02 35.74 16.82
C PRO A 677 7.43 35.10 18.08
N LYS A 678 8.09 34.04 18.60
CA LYS A 678 7.68 33.45 19.87
C LYS A 678 7.77 34.51 20.98
N PRO A 679 6.80 34.59 21.91
CA PRO A 679 6.90 35.48 23.05
C PRO A 679 8.23 35.23 23.77
N VAL A 680 9.05 36.28 23.92
CA VAL A 680 10.30 36.18 24.66
C VAL A 680 9.94 35.85 26.10
N GLU A 681 10.30 34.66 26.58
CA GLU A 681 10.17 34.33 27.99
C GLU A 681 10.87 35.44 28.81
N PRO A 682 10.22 36.00 29.84
CA PRO A 682 10.85 37.01 30.65
C PRO A 682 12.11 36.41 31.26
N VAL A 683 13.27 36.96 30.85
CA VAL A 683 14.56 36.63 31.44
C VAL A 683 14.40 36.71 32.96
N PRO A 684 14.69 35.65 33.73
CA PRO A 684 14.65 35.71 35.18
C PRO A 684 15.54 36.87 35.62
N VAL A 685 14.92 37.91 36.19
CA VAL A 685 15.66 39.00 36.79
C VAL A 685 16.35 38.42 38.02
N ASP A 686 17.65 38.19 37.92
CA ASP A 686 18.50 37.74 39.02
C ASP A 686 18.32 38.72 40.21
N PRO A 687 17.72 38.29 41.33
CA PRO A 687 17.66 39.14 42.50
C PRO A 687 19.08 39.22 43.07
N SER A 688 19.70 40.39 42.92
CA SER A 688 20.95 40.69 43.62
C SER A 688 20.86 40.35 45.12
N PRO A 689 21.97 39.92 45.74
CA PRO A 689 21.95 39.28 47.05
C PRO A 689 21.97 40.31 48.16
N ASP A 690 20.82 40.62 48.74
CA ASP A 690 20.75 41.30 50.04
C ASP A 690 20.13 40.36 51.09
N GLY A 691 21.02 39.73 51.86
CA GLY A 691 20.95 39.62 53.31
C GLY A 691 19.71 38.99 53.97
N ASP A 692 19.81 37.68 54.22
CA ASP A 692 19.09 36.91 55.25
C ASP A 692 19.26 37.54 56.66
N PRO A 693 18.33 37.39 57.64
CA PRO A 693 18.42 36.23 58.52
C PRO A 693 17.08 35.68 59.08
N GLN A 694 16.95 34.36 59.00
CA GLN A 694 16.48 33.41 60.03
C GLN A 694 15.00 33.42 60.47
N GLN A 695 14.32 32.26 60.35
CA GLN A 695 14.04 31.33 61.48
C GLN A 695 13.18 30.10 61.07
N PRO A 696 13.09 29.04 61.92
CA PRO A 696 13.21 27.64 61.50
C PRO A 696 11.92 26.80 61.57
N GLY A 697 11.92 25.70 60.80
CA GLY A 697 11.39 24.38 61.18
C GLY A 697 9.87 24.16 61.15
N ALA A 698 9.42 23.29 60.24
CA ALA A 698 8.32 22.35 60.50
C ALA A 698 8.39 21.15 59.56
N LEU A 699 8.09 19.99 60.13
CA LEU A 699 8.23 18.62 59.63
C LEU A 699 7.34 18.27 58.40
N GLU A 700 7.92 17.44 57.53
CA GLU A 700 7.36 16.38 56.64
C GLU A 700 5.99 15.80 57.07
N PRO A 701 5.09 15.38 56.15
CA PRO A 701 5.33 14.15 55.35
C PRO A 701 4.82 14.14 53.89
N GLU A 702 5.31 13.14 53.15
CA GLU A 702 4.89 12.63 51.82
C GLU A 702 3.43 12.93 51.40
N ARG A 703 3.28 13.37 50.14
CA ARG A 703 2.07 13.10 49.36
C ARG A 703 2.44 12.70 47.94
N VAL A 704 2.29 11.41 47.67
CA VAL A 704 2.08 10.86 46.33
C VAL A 704 0.82 11.51 45.76
N ASP A 705 0.92 12.19 44.62
CA ASP A 705 -0.24 12.57 43.83
C ASP A 705 -0.16 11.93 42.44
N PHE A 706 -1.20 11.19 42.13
CA PHE A 706 -1.46 10.57 40.83
C PHE A 706 -2.31 11.55 40.04
N GLY A 707 -1.82 12.02 38.89
CA GLY A 707 -2.70 12.54 37.84
C GLY A 707 -2.27 13.87 37.23
N ARG A 708 -1.69 13.77 36.04
CA ARG A 708 -2.19 14.39 34.79
C ARG A 708 -1.39 13.72 33.67
N ALA A 709 -2.06 12.88 32.90
CA ALA A 709 -1.48 12.31 31.69
C ALA A 709 -1.30 13.46 30.69
N GLU A 710 -0.06 13.88 30.49
CA GLU A 710 0.30 14.69 29.34
C GLU A 710 0.22 13.78 28.11
N ALA A 711 -0.50 14.25 27.07
CA ALA A 711 -0.45 13.66 25.75
C ALA A 711 1.01 13.65 25.28
N LYS A 712 1.53 12.46 25.00
CA LYS A 712 2.90 12.30 24.53
C LYS A 712 2.92 12.51 23.01
N PRO A 713 3.95 13.20 22.47
CA PRO A 713 4.05 13.45 21.04
C PRO A 713 4.14 12.16 20.25
N LEU A 714 3.50 12.16 19.07
CA LEU A 714 3.63 11.14 18.03
C LEU A 714 5.09 11.07 17.53
N SER A 715 5.47 9.91 17.00
CA SER A 715 6.83 9.64 16.56
C SER A 715 7.23 10.52 15.37
N LYS A 716 8.49 10.93 15.38
CA LYS A 716 9.11 11.71 14.31
C LYS A 716 9.42 10.81 13.11
N THR A 717 9.03 11.24 11.91
CA THR A 717 9.75 10.92 10.68
C THR A 717 10.50 12.19 10.26
N GLY A 718 11.84 12.16 10.21
CA GLY A 718 12.62 13.27 9.65
C GLY A 718 13.83 13.79 10.44
N ASP A 719 14.18 13.23 11.61
CA ASP A 719 15.49 13.51 12.22
C ASP A 719 16.44 12.34 11.97
N ALA A 720 17.43 12.57 11.10
CA ALA A 720 18.52 11.64 10.82
C ALA A 720 19.14 11.10 12.11
N ALA A 721 19.05 9.78 12.32
CA ALA A 721 19.92 9.07 13.23
C ALA A 721 21.35 9.31 12.76
N THR A 722 22.13 10.03 13.56
CA THR A 722 23.57 10.16 13.33
C THR A 722 24.16 8.75 13.45
N PRO A 723 24.78 8.17 12.40
CA PRO A 723 25.36 6.84 12.54
C PRO A 723 26.48 6.92 13.56
N ALA A 724 26.39 6.08 14.60
CA ALA A 724 27.47 5.85 15.55
C ALA A 724 28.62 5.14 14.82
N ALA A 725 29.44 5.91 14.11
CA ALA A 725 30.66 5.42 13.50
C ALA A 725 31.64 4.96 14.59
N GLY A 726 31.89 3.66 14.62
CA GLY A 726 32.91 3.03 15.45
C GLY A 726 34.27 3.69 15.27
N ALA A 727 34.84 4.12 16.39
CA ALA A 727 36.19 4.66 16.46
C ALA A 727 37.23 3.58 16.10
N ALA A 728 37.82 3.65 14.91
CA ALA A 728 39.16 3.11 14.64
C ALA A 728 39.70 3.55 13.25
N ALA A 729 40.14 4.80 13.12
CA ALA A 729 41.20 5.16 12.17
C ALA A 729 41.75 6.56 12.49
N THR A 730 42.66 6.63 13.46
CA THR A 730 43.56 7.78 13.59
C THR A 730 44.79 7.55 12.72
N LEU A 731 45.22 8.63 12.05
CA LEU A 731 46.55 8.94 11.49
C LEU A 731 46.59 9.13 9.96
N ALA A 732 46.36 10.35 9.50
CA ALA A 732 47.36 11.15 8.79
C ALA A 732 46.83 12.56 8.49
N LEU A 733 47.27 13.53 9.28
CA LEU A 733 47.17 14.96 9.01
C LEU A 733 48.05 15.36 7.81
N GLY A 734 47.58 16.29 7.00
CA GLY A 734 48.45 17.37 6.52
C GLY A 734 48.18 17.91 5.11
N ALA A 735 47.73 19.18 5.07
CA ALA A 735 47.94 20.17 3.99
C ALA A 735 47.09 19.95 2.70
N LEU A 736 46.36 20.91 2.12
CA LEU A 736 46.40 22.37 2.15
C LEU A 736 45.00 22.92 1.82
N ALA A 737 44.56 23.91 2.59
CA ALA A 737 43.66 24.95 2.08
C ALA A 737 44.52 26.05 1.46
N SER A 738 44.19 26.51 0.24
CA SER A 738 44.20 27.92 -0.16
C SER A 738 43.83 28.13 -1.63
N ALA A 739 43.08 29.22 -1.84
CA ALA A 739 42.88 29.99 -3.06
C ALA A 739 41.75 29.57 -4.02
N ALA A 740 40.58 30.12 -3.72
CA ALA A 740 39.58 30.48 -4.69
C ALA A 740 40.04 31.65 -5.59
N VAL A 741 39.36 31.77 -6.74
CA VAL A 741 39.26 32.94 -7.64
C VAL A 741 40.49 33.27 -8.49
N ALA A 742 40.47 32.87 -9.77
CA ALA A 742 40.49 33.79 -10.92
C ALA A 742 40.61 33.05 -12.27
N ALA A 743 39.90 33.61 -13.26
CA ALA A 743 40.18 33.60 -14.70
C ALA A 743 39.21 32.80 -15.59
N PHE A 744 38.04 33.40 -15.76
CA PHE A 744 37.33 33.41 -17.03
C PHE A 744 38.21 34.04 -18.14
N ALA A 745 38.09 33.51 -19.36
CA ALA A 745 38.57 34.05 -20.64
C ALA A 745 40.07 33.92 -21.02
N LEU A 746 40.38 32.92 -21.87
CA LEU A 746 41.15 33.07 -23.12
C LEU A 746 41.19 31.71 -23.86
N ARG A 747 40.25 31.44 -24.77
CA ARG A 747 40.40 31.59 -26.23
C ARG A 747 41.55 30.77 -26.85
N ARG A 748 41.14 29.76 -27.63
CA ARG A 748 41.68 29.37 -28.96
C ARG A 748 43.16 28.94 -29.05
N ARG A 749 43.39 27.65 -29.35
CA ARG A 749 43.80 27.07 -30.67
C ARG A 749 44.69 25.83 -30.49
N ARG A 750 44.29 24.78 -31.23
CA ARG A 750 45.13 23.79 -31.96
C ARG A 750 46.17 23.01 -31.14
N ALA A 751 45.93 21.73 -30.93
CA ALA A 751 46.33 20.65 -31.86
C ALA A 751 45.33 19.51 -31.73
#